data_AF-A0A2E7BN31-F1
#
_entry.id   AF-A0A2E7BN31-F1
#
_cell.length_a   1.000
_cell.length_b   1.000
_cell.length_c   1.000
_cell.angle_alpha   90.00
_cell.angle_beta   90.00
_cell.angle_gamma   90.00
#
_symmetry.space_group_name_H-M   'P 1'
#
loop_
_entity.id
_entity.type
_entity.pdbx_description
1 polymer ?
#
loop_
_entity_poly.entity_id
_entity_poly.type
_entity_poly.pdbx_seq_one_letter_code
_entity_poly.pdbx_strand_id
1 'polypeptide(L)'
;MTSPPQLSTRKNRYLGKTVPAALLLPALIGLGISIAITPIQPEPESEIDYRPIELVDSDYVSSRTCQACHPSEYNSWYGSFHRTMTQVATTETVRADFDGVQVKNVHGRPMDLEEANGQYWAEFDDPNWDGPLVDQPRIRREVVMITGSHHQNIYWYATGHDRSLNVLPGVYLIAEEQWAPRSSVVLHPPNQSLAMLDGHWNAICIVCHTTLGKTAFDTPFQTTPIDQQRVDTTVTEFGIACESCHGPAKAHVAANRNPLQRYGLHLASEPDTTIVQPTRLDPKRSSQVCGQCHSVWEFYNTRDERQANTHGLPYRPGGELRDTRFIAQPSIDRTSPNIQTLVANDPEFVRGSFWPDGMIRVSGREYNGLLDSPCYNQASSADRTLTCFSCHNMHKSPNDPRSVSEWANTNQVANGMESDTACIQCHSPIETNIPAHTKHSTNSSGSRCYNCHMPYTSYGLLKTMRSHTVTSPTATETAELNRPNACNLCHLDKTLAWTSEWLNRWFDTPAPPLTEEDKTVAASLLWLLRGDGGLRAITAQSMGWKPAQRASGTSWMIPHLGEALGDPYDAVRFIAARSLRSLPGYTNLDFDFASPRQVRTETAIRLLRNWRNSESARTRQDPELLLDENGELRLDLMRQLFDARDQRGLFLRE
;
A
#
# COMPACT_ATOMS: atom_id res chain seq x y z
N MET A 1 -36.43 -20.54 -19.44
CA MET A 1 -37.45 -20.35 -20.49
C MET A 1 -38.07 -18.98 -20.29
N THR A 2 -38.40 -18.33 -21.42
CA THR A 2 -39.10 -17.04 -21.62
C THR A 2 -38.35 -15.73 -21.28
N SER A 3 -38.01 -15.05 -22.38
CA SER A 3 -37.35 -13.75 -22.57
C SER A 3 -38.16 -12.52 -22.12
N PRO A 4 -37.52 -11.35 -21.96
CA PRO A 4 -38.19 -10.06 -21.78
C PRO A 4 -38.49 -9.32 -23.11
N PRO A 5 -39.44 -8.35 -23.15
CA PRO A 5 -39.82 -7.63 -24.36
C PRO A 5 -39.09 -6.29 -24.55
N GLN A 6 -39.24 -5.80 -25.78
CA GLN A 6 -38.42 -4.86 -26.55
C GLN A 6 -38.66 -3.36 -26.32
N LEU A 7 -37.61 -2.60 -26.70
CA LEU A 7 -37.57 -1.19 -27.04
C LEU A 7 -38.61 -0.76 -28.09
N SER A 8 -39.14 0.46 -27.96
CA SER A 8 -39.87 1.16 -29.03
C SER A 8 -39.14 2.43 -29.43
N THR A 9 -38.80 2.53 -30.71
CA THR A 9 -38.32 3.73 -31.40
C THR A 9 -39.47 4.29 -32.24
N ARG A 10 -39.70 5.61 -32.19
CA ARG A 10 -40.62 6.30 -33.12
C ARG A 10 -39.83 6.99 -34.23
N LYS A 11 -40.06 6.51 -35.45
CA LYS A 11 -39.76 7.17 -36.72
C LYS A 11 -40.80 8.26 -37.01
N ASN A 12 -40.39 9.32 -37.68
CA ASN A 12 -41.26 10.02 -38.63
C ASN A 12 -40.51 10.29 -39.93
N ARG A 13 -41.15 9.90 -41.04
CA ARG A 13 -40.74 10.09 -42.45
C ARG A 13 -41.48 11.29 -43.04
N TYR A 14 -40.87 12.02 -43.96
CA TYR A 14 -41.44 12.54 -45.22
C TYR A 14 -40.25 12.96 -46.12
N LEU A 15 -39.83 12.15 -47.10
CA LEU A 15 -40.16 12.20 -48.54
C LEU A 15 -39.81 13.50 -49.29
N GLY A 16 -38.86 13.40 -50.25
CA GLY A 16 -39.04 14.04 -51.57
C GLY A 16 -37.85 14.71 -52.28
N LYS A 17 -37.09 13.90 -53.05
CA LYS A 17 -36.61 14.13 -54.44
C LYS A 17 -35.48 15.13 -54.80
N THR A 18 -34.56 14.57 -55.60
CA THR A 18 -33.75 15.09 -56.74
C THR A 18 -32.44 15.88 -56.52
N VAL A 19 -31.39 15.39 -57.21
CA VAL A 19 -30.06 15.95 -57.55
C VAL A 19 -29.99 15.82 -59.11
N PRO A 20 -29.29 16.63 -59.96
CA PRO A 20 -27.95 17.18 -59.72
C PRO A 20 -27.53 18.54 -60.38
N ALA A 21 -26.34 18.99 -59.94
CA ALA A 21 -25.26 19.69 -60.66
C ALA A 21 -25.34 21.20 -61.03
N ALA A 22 -24.29 21.91 -60.57
CA ALA A 22 -23.39 22.82 -61.31
C ALA A 22 -23.37 24.33 -60.93
N LEU A 23 -22.15 24.76 -60.57
CA LEU A 23 -21.44 26.02 -60.90
C LEU A 23 -21.59 27.31 -60.03
N LEU A 24 -20.40 27.74 -59.54
CA LEU A 24 -19.85 29.10 -59.40
C LEU A 24 -20.13 29.97 -58.14
N LEU A 25 -19.10 30.03 -57.28
CA LEU A 25 -18.45 31.15 -56.54
C LEU A 25 -19.11 32.56 -56.57
N PRO A 26 -19.03 33.37 -55.48
CA PRO A 26 -17.73 33.91 -55.05
C PRO A 26 -17.45 34.04 -53.54
N ALA A 27 -16.14 34.11 -53.30
CA ALA A 27 -15.45 34.39 -52.04
C ALA A 27 -15.95 35.66 -51.33
N LEU A 28 -16.13 35.54 -50.01
CA LEU A 28 -16.11 36.66 -49.08
C LEU A 28 -15.02 36.42 -48.04
N ILE A 29 -14.09 37.37 -47.99
CA ILE A 29 -12.95 37.47 -47.11
C ILE A 29 -13.47 37.63 -45.67
N GLY A 30 -13.41 36.57 -44.89
CA GLY A 30 -13.50 36.63 -43.43
C GLY A 30 -12.08 36.63 -42.87
N LEU A 31 -11.60 37.79 -42.44
CA LEU A 31 -10.38 37.92 -41.63
C LEU A 31 -10.67 37.30 -40.25
N GLY A 32 -10.53 35.98 -40.14
CA GLY A 32 -10.48 35.30 -38.86
C GLY A 32 -9.10 35.50 -38.27
N ILE A 33 -9.02 36.19 -37.13
CA ILE A 33 -7.83 36.17 -36.27
C ILE A 33 -7.73 34.74 -35.74
N SER A 34 -7.01 33.89 -36.45
CA SER A 34 -6.55 32.61 -35.92
C SER A 34 -5.54 32.93 -34.83
N ILE A 35 -5.96 32.89 -33.57
CA ILE A 35 -5.04 32.74 -32.45
C ILE A 35 -4.37 31.39 -32.69
N ALA A 36 -3.15 31.44 -33.23
CA ALA A 36 -2.30 30.27 -33.33
C ALA A 36 -1.96 29.86 -31.89
N ILE A 37 -2.73 28.95 -31.33
CA ILE A 37 -2.31 28.16 -30.18
C ILE A 37 -1.21 27.27 -30.72
N THR A 38 0.03 27.76 -30.69
CA THR A 38 1.20 26.92 -30.93
C THR A 38 1.18 25.85 -29.84
N PRO A 39 1.06 24.55 -30.18
CA PRO A 39 1.20 23.51 -29.19
C PRO A 39 2.58 23.65 -28.57
N ILE A 40 2.65 23.81 -27.25
CA ILE A 40 3.90 23.81 -26.49
C ILE A 40 4.58 22.48 -26.82
N GLN A 41 5.69 22.54 -27.54
CA GLN A 41 6.52 21.35 -27.77
C GLN A 41 7.06 20.93 -26.41
N PRO A 42 6.91 19.66 -26.00
CA PRO A 42 7.49 19.20 -24.75
C PRO A 42 9.00 19.42 -24.79
N GLU A 43 9.53 20.01 -23.72
CA GLU A 43 10.96 20.21 -23.53
C GLU A 43 11.69 18.85 -23.64
N PRO A 44 12.82 18.77 -24.35
CA PRO A 44 13.62 17.56 -24.39
C PRO A 44 14.03 17.14 -22.97
N GLU A 45 13.91 15.84 -22.68
CA GLU A 45 14.19 15.28 -21.35
C GLU A 45 15.62 15.60 -20.86
N SER A 46 16.58 15.84 -21.76
CA SER A 46 17.95 16.25 -21.45
C SER A 46 18.12 17.72 -21.01
N GLU A 47 17.16 18.59 -21.34
CA GLU A 47 17.19 20.02 -21.01
C GLU A 47 16.58 20.30 -19.64
N ILE A 48 15.78 19.36 -19.11
CA ILE A 48 15.12 19.45 -17.80
C ILE A 48 16.15 19.33 -16.67
N ASP A 49 16.27 20.37 -15.87
CA ASP A 49 17.21 20.47 -14.74
C ASP A 49 16.53 20.52 -13.37
N TYR A 50 15.21 20.68 -13.30
CA TYR A 50 14.44 20.92 -12.07
C TYR A 50 13.72 19.68 -11.51
N ARG A 51 13.76 18.55 -12.23
CA ARG A 51 13.21 17.26 -11.78
C ARG A 51 14.07 16.09 -12.27
N PRO A 52 13.98 14.91 -11.64
CA PRO A 52 14.55 13.68 -12.17
C PRO A 52 14.12 13.42 -13.62
N ILE A 53 14.99 12.79 -14.41
CA ILE A 53 14.76 12.56 -15.84
C ILE A 53 14.94 11.10 -16.25
N GLU A 54 14.29 10.71 -17.35
CA GLU A 54 14.54 9.43 -18.02
C GLU A 54 15.77 9.50 -18.94
N LEU A 55 16.77 8.67 -18.67
CA LEU A 55 17.96 8.47 -19.48
C LEU A 55 18.27 6.98 -19.60
N VAL A 56 18.01 6.40 -20.77
CA VAL A 56 18.21 4.97 -21.00
C VAL A 56 19.69 4.61 -20.90
N ASP A 57 20.04 3.78 -19.92
CA ASP A 57 21.41 3.30 -19.74
C ASP A 57 21.88 2.41 -20.91
N SER A 58 23.19 2.37 -21.10
CA SER A 58 23.85 1.66 -22.19
C SER A 58 23.46 0.20 -22.37
N ASP A 59 23.05 -0.53 -21.33
CA ASP A 59 22.65 -1.95 -21.40
C ASP A 59 21.12 -2.17 -21.34
N TYR A 60 20.35 -1.09 -21.22
CA TYR A 60 18.90 -1.09 -21.14
C TYR A 60 18.27 -0.62 -22.46
N VAL A 61 16.97 -0.88 -22.67
CA VAL A 61 16.27 -0.58 -23.93
C VAL A 61 14.87 0.03 -23.77
N SER A 62 14.41 0.26 -22.53
CA SER A 62 13.04 0.67 -22.18
C SER A 62 11.98 -0.38 -22.52
N SER A 63 10.90 -0.41 -21.74
CA SER A 63 9.75 -1.29 -21.95
C SER A 63 9.08 -1.11 -23.31
N ARG A 64 9.18 0.07 -23.94
CA ARG A 64 8.63 0.31 -25.28
C ARG A 64 9.24 -0.64 -26.33
N THR A 65 10.51 -0.98 -26.20
CA THR A 65 11.19 -1.91 -27.12
C THR A 65 10.60 -3.32 -27.05
N CYS A 66 10.08 -3.72 -25.89
CA CYS A 66 9.52 -5.06 -25.67
C CYS A 66 8.18 -5.26 -26.40
N GLN A 67 7.40 -4.19 -26.61
CA GLN A 67 6.03 -4.27 -27.14
C GLN A 67 5.91 -4.97 -28.49
N ALA A 68 6.88 -4.77 -29.38
CA ALA A 68 6.84 -5.33 -30.74
C ALA A 68 6.90 -6.87 -30.75
N CYS A 69 7.58 -7.47 -29.77
CA CYS A 69 7.71 -8.92 -29.64
C CYS A 69 6.75 -9.51 -28.59
N HIS A 70 6.40 -8.74 -27.55
CA HIS A 70 5.61 -9.14 -26.40
C HIS A 70 4.39 -8.23 -26.17
N PRO A 71 3.46 -8.12 -27.13
CA PRO A 71 2.35 -7.16 -27.05
C PRO A 71 1.36 -7.49 -25.92
N SER A 72 1.18 -8.77 -25.58
CA SER A 72 0.27 -9.20 -24.51
C SER A 72 0.80 -8.83 -23.13
N GLU A 73 2.06 -9.18 -22.87
CA GLU A 73 2.77 -8.89 -21.63
C GLU A 73 2.85 -7.38 -21.43
N TYR A 74 3.25 -6.63 -22.48
CA TYR A 74 3.29 -5.18 -22.47
C TYR A 74 1.94 -4.56 -22.11
N ASN A 75 0.85 -4.98 -22.76
CA ASN A 75 -0.49 -4.45 -22.49
C ASN A 75 -0.92 -4.70 -21.04
N SER A 76 -0.66 -5.90 -20.50
CA SER A 76 -0.99 -6.20 -19.10
C SER A 76 -0.14 -5.41 -18.11
N TRP A 77 1.16 -5.26 -18.35
CA TRP A 77 2.05 -4.43 -17.53
C TRP A 77 1.65 -2.96 -17.58
N TYR A 78 1.33 -2.43 -18.76
CA TYR A 78 0.95 -1.03 -18.96
C TYR A 78 -0.33 -0.66 -18.19
N GLY A 79 -1.26 -1.61 -18.05
CA GLY A 79 -2.47 -1.45 -17.23
C GLY A 79 -2.29 -1.79 -15.75
N SER A 80 -1.08 -2.10 -15.29
CA SER A 80 -0.79 -2.44 -13.89
C SER A 80 -0.29 -1.24 -13.07
N PHE A 81 -0.29 -1.40 -11.75
CA PHE A 81 0.18 -0.35 -10.83
C PHE A 81 1.71 -0.28 -10.70
N HIS A 82 2.44 -1.34 -11.07
CA HIS A 82 3.91 -1.29 -11.15
C HIS A 82 4.36 -0.17 -12.10
N ARG A 83 3.76 -0.08 -13.29
CA ARG A 83 4.08 0.91 -14.31
C ARG A 83 3.70 2.35 -13.91
N THR A 84 2.74 2.52 -13.00
CA THR A 84 2.23 3.85 -12.60
C THR A 84 2.69 4.30 -11.21
N MET A 85 3.58 3.54 -10.56
CA MET A 85 4.03 3.83 -9.19
C MET A 85 4.67 5.21 -9.06
N THR A 86 5.47 5.63 -10.05
CA THR A 86 5.97 7.01 -10.15
C THR A 86 5.78 7.52 -11.57
N GLN A 87 5.31 8.76 -11.70
CA GLN A 87 4.99 9.39 -12.98
C GLN A 87 5.33 10.88 -12.94
N VAL A 88 5.66 11.46 -14.09
CA VAL A 88 5.67 12.92 -14.28
C VAL A 88 4.25 13.44 -14.09
N ALA A 89 4.10 14.59 -13.41
CA ALA A 89 2.82 15.25 -13.24
C ALA A 89 2.37 15.90 -14.56
N THR A 90 1.27 15.41 -15.11
CA THR A 90 0.63 15.92 -16.34
C THR A 90 -0.88 15.85 -16.19
N THR A 91 -1.61 16.44 -17.13
CA THR A 91 -3.08 16.38 -17.23
C THR A 91 -3.63 14.95 -17.29
N GLU A 92 -2.82 13.97 -17.70
CA GLU A 92 -3.20 12.56 -17.79
C GLU A 92 -2.84 11.75 -16.53
N THR A 93 -1.94 12.25 -15.68
CA THR A 93 -1.40 11.49 -14.53
C THR A 93 -1.88 12.02 -13.19
N VAL A 94 -2.14 13.34 -13.06
CA VAL A 94 -2.74 13.92 -11.87
C VAL A 94 -4.17 13.38 -11.72
N ARG A 95 -4.52 12.99 -10.48
CA ARG A 95 -5.83 12.39 -10.14
C ARG A 95 -6.66 13.27 -9.21
N ALA A 96 -5.99 14.15 -8.47
CA ALA A 96 -6.62 15.06 -7.55
C ALA A 96 -7.09 16.32 -8.26
N ASP A 97 -8.12 16.95 -7.69
CA ASP A 97 -8.48 18.31 -8.08
C ASP A 97 -7.47 19.31 -7.49
N PHE A 98 -7.02 20.22 -8.34
CA PHE A 98 -6.11 21.33 -8.03
C PHE A 98 -6.76 22.69 -8.30
N ASP A 99 -7.91 22.78 -8.96
CA ASP A 99 -8.45 24.07 -9.39
C ASP A 99 -9.17 24.80 -8.23
N GLY A 100 -8.48 25.72 -7.58
CA GLY A 100 -9.02 26.52 -6.48
C GLY A 100 -9.28 25.71 -5.20
N VAL A 101 -8.55 24.61 -5.01
CA VAL A 101 -8.69 23.72 -3.86
C VAL A 101 -7.84 24.21 -2.69
N GLN A 102 -8.43 24.24 -1.50
CA GLN A 102 -7.71 24.53 -0.25
C GLN A 102 -7.65 23.30 0.65
N VAL A 103 -6.44 22.83 0.95
CA VAL A 103 -6.18 21.71 1.87
C VAL A 103 -5.96 22.26 3.28
N LYS A 104 -6.92 21.99 4.16
CA LYS A 104 -6.92 22.43 5.56
C LYS A 104 -6.12 21.48 6.46
N ASN A 105 -5.80 21.95 7.67
CA ASN A 105 -5.17 21.16 8.74
C ASN A 105 -3.81 20.52 8.37
N VAL A 106 -3.16 21.03 7.32
CA VAL A 106 -1.73 20.78 7.10
C VAL A 106 -0.90 21.47 8.18
N HIS A 107 0.39 21.14 8.27
CA HIS A 107 1.29 21.86 9.18
C HIS A 107 1.39 23.33 8.75
N GLY A 108 1.13 24.26 9.68
CA GLY A 108 1.06 25.69 9.40
C GLY A 108 -0.31 26.15 8.88
N ARG A 109 -0.32 27.13 7.98
CA ARG A 109 -1.50 27.65 7.29
C ARG A 109 -1.98 26.67 6.20
N PRO A 110 -3.26 26.74 5.78
CA PRO A 110 -3.78 25.91 4.69
C PRO A 110 -2.93 25.99 3.41
N MET A 111 -2.81 24.86 2.71
CA MET A 111 -2.18 24.79 1.40
C MET A 111 -3.22 25.10 0.33
N ASP A 112 -2.92 26.06 -0.55
CA ASP A 112 -3.76 26.41 -1.68
C ASP A 112 -3.21 25.74 -2.94
N LEU A 113 -4.08 25.14 -3.75
CA LEU A 113 -3.75 24.45 -4.98
C LEU A 113 -4.32 25.20 -6.18
N GLU A 114 -3.59 25.18 -7.28
CA GLU A 114 -4.00 25.81 -8.54
C GLU A 114 -3.59 24.94 -9.74
N GLU A 115 -4.49 24.82 -10.72
CA GLU A 115 -4.17 24.34 -12.06
C GLU A 115 -4.11 25.53 -13.02
N ALA A 116 -2.99 25.69 -13.73
CA ALA A 116 -2.82 26.76 -14.71
C ALA A 116 -2.02 26.27 -15.92
N ASN A 117 -2.60 26.41 -17.12
CA ASN A 117 -1.96 26.01 -18.40
C ASN A 117 -1.46 24.56 -18.44
N GLY A 118 -2.16 23.63 -17.77
CA GLY A 118 -1.75 22.22 -17.68
C GLY A 118 -0.60 21.95 -16.69
N GLN A 119 -0.20 22.96 -15.91
CA GLN A 119 0.73 22.83 -14.79
C GLN A 119 -0.01 22.90 -13.47
N TYR A 120 0.55 22.24 -12.46
CA TYR A 120 -0.04 22.13 -11.14
C TYR A 120 0.83 22.85 -10.12
N TRP A 121 0.22 23.72 -9.32
CA TRP A 121 0.92 24.59 -8.38
C TRP A 121 0.35 24.43 -6.98
N ALA A 122 1.21 24.60 -5.99
CA ALA A 122 0.83 24.64 -4.58
C ALA A 122 1.47 25.85 -3.90
N GLU A 123 0.68 26.59 -3.12
CA GLU A 123 1.15 27.63 -2.22
C GLU A 123 0.96 27.18 -0.76
N PHE A 124 2.03 27.17 0.03
CA PHE A 124 2.01 26.68 1.42
C PHE A 124 3.16 27.28 2.22
N ASP A 125 3.18 27.03 3.53
CA ASP A 125 4.25 27.50 4.42
C ASP A 125 5.58 26.81 4.11
N ASP A 126 6.66 27.59 4.02
CA ASP A 126 7.99 27.08 3.68
C ASP A 126 8.49 26.09 4.73
N PRO A 127 8.62 24.79 4.41
CA PRO A 127 9.00 23.78 5.39
C PRO A 127 10.44 23.94 5.88
N ASN A 128 11.28 24.69 5.19
CA ASN A 128 12.68 24.92 5.52
C ASN A 128 12.91 26.19 6.36
N TRP A 129 11.84 26.81 6.86
CA TRP A 129 11.92 27.98 7.71
C TRP A 129 12.28 27.62 9.16
N ASP A 130 13.47 28.06 9.59
CA ASP A 130 13.98 27.84 10.96
C ASP A 130 13.57 28.93 11.98
N GLY A 131 12.83 29.95 11.55
CA GLY A 131 12.39 31.05 12.40
C GLY A 131 11.06 30.78 13.15
N PRO A 132 10.50 31.80 13.84
CA PRO A 132 9.18 31.68 14.46
C PRO A 132 8.10 31.31 13.43
N LEU A 133 7.24 30.34 13.75
CA LEU A 133 6.14 29.90 12.87
C LEU A 133 5.21 31.05 12.44
N VAL A 134 5.07 32.07 13.28
CA VAL A 134 4.24 33.26 12.98
C VAL A 134 4.79 34.10 11.82
N ASP A 135 6.09 34.00 11.56
CA ASP A 135 6.81 34.74 10.52
C ASP A 135 7.16 33.83 9.33
N GLN A 136 6.72 32.58 9.35
CA GLN A 136 7.02 31.61 8.29
C GLN A 136 6.51 32.14 6.94
N PRO A 137 7.37 32.25 5.92
CA PRO A 137 6.94 32.73 4.61
C PRO A 137 6.08 31.66 3.91
N ARG A 138 5.22 32.12 2.98
CA ARG A 138 4.59 31.23 2.01
C ARG A 138 5.47 31.09 0.78
N ILE A 139 5.57 29.88 0.26
CA ILE A 139 6.22 29.57 -1.01
C ILE A 139 5.19 29.02 -1.99
N ARG A 140 5.36 29.35 -3.27
CA ARG A 140 4.64 28.75 -4.39
C ARG A 140 5.61 27.83 -5.15
N ARG A 141 5.19 26.59 -5.42
CA ARG A 141 6.02 25.56 -6.07
C ARG A 141 5.21 24.78 -7.11
N GLU A 142 5.87 24.42 -8.21
CA GLU A 142 5.30 23.57 -9.26
C GLU A 142 5.38 22.09 -8.83
N VAL A 143 4.28 21.38 -8.97
CA VAL A 143 4.20 19.93 -8.80
C VAL A 143 4.64 19.27 -10.10
N VAL A 144 5.72 18.51 -10.05
CA VAL A 144 6.41 17.98 -11.23
C VAL A 144 6.37 16.46 -11.31
N MET A 145 6.13 15.79 -10.18
CA MET A 145 6.16 14.33 -10.07
C MET A 145 5.08 13.82 -9.11
N ILE A 146 4.65 12.58 -9.33
CA ILE A 146 3.68 11.86 -8.51
C ILE A 146 4.26 10.51 -8.14
N THR A 147 4.15 10.12 -6.87
CA THR A 147 4.39 8.74 -6.44
C THR A 147 3.17 8.23 -5.70
N GLY A 148 2.70 7.02 -6.01
CA GLY A 148 1.57 6.47 -5.28
C GLY A 148 1.00 5.20 -5.85
N SER A 149 0.11 4.61 -5.08
CA SER A 149 -0.68 3.46 -5.50
C SER A 149 -2.05 3.91 -6.02
N HIS A 150 -2.90 2.96 -6.40
CA HIS A 150 -4.31 3.21 -6.67
C HIS A 150 -5.16 3.50 -5.42
N HIS A 151 -4.53 3.67 -4.25
CA HIS A 151 -5.18 4.11 -3.02
C HIS A 151 -4.85 5.55 -2.61
N GLN A 152 -3.62 6.00 -2.88
CA GLN A 152 -3.18 7.34 -2.51
C GLN A 152 -2.12 7.88 -3.48
N ASN A 153 -2.12 9.19 -3.72
CA ASN A 153 -1.09 9.89 -4.48
C ASN A 153 -0.37 10.91 -3.62
N ILE A 154 0.96 10.78 -3.58
CA ILE A 154 1.90 11.74 -3.03
C ILE A 154 2.40 12.59 -4.20
N TYR A 155 2.40 13.91 -4.01
CA TYR A 155 2.81 14.88 -5.01
C TYR A 155 4.12 15.54 -4.60
N TRP A 156 5.02 15.66 -5.57
CA TRP A 156 6.37 16.19 -5.37
C TRP A 156 6.56 17.44 -6.19
N TYR A 157 7.21 18.42 -5.59
CA TYR A 157 7.52 19.69 -6.21
C TYR A 157 9.02 19.87 -6.41
N ALA A 158 9.39 20.66 -7.44
CA ALA A 158 10.76 21.04 -7.70
C ALA A 158 11.24 22.03 -6.62
N THR A 159 12.37 21.76 -5.98
CA THR A 159 12.93 22.63 -4.93
C THR A 159 13.51 23.93 -5.49
N GLY A 160 13.91 23.91 -6.78
CA GLY A 160 14.71 24.95 -7.43
C GLY A 160 16.22 24.73 -7.31
N HIS A 161 16.66 23.62 -6.73
CA HIS A 161 18.06 23.22 -6.60
C HIS A 161 18.33 21.90 -7.32
N ASP A 162 19.00 21.97 -8.46
CA ASP A 162 19.20 20.84 -9.39
C ASP A 162 17.89 20.03 -9.57
N ARG A 163 18.01 18.70 -9.73
CA ARG A 163 16.88 17.78 -9.89
C ARG A 163 16.31 17.28 -8.56
N SER A 164 16.50 18.03 -7.48
CA SER A 164 16.01 17.63 -6.17
C SER A 164 14.51 17.90 -6.02
N LEU A 165 13.80 16.95 -5.41
CA LEU A 165 12.38 17.04 -5.14
C LEU A 165 12.11 17.15 -3.65
N ASN A 166 11.02 17.83 -3.29
CA ASN A 166 10.43 17.73 -1.96
C ASN A 166 8.92 17.46 -2.07
N VAL A 167 8.30 17.06 -0.96
CA VAL A 167 6.94 16.53 -0.89
C VAL A 167 5.95 17.59 -0.46
N LEU A 168 4.77 17.63 -1.07
CA LEU A 168 3.70 18.50 -0.60
C LEU A 168 3.23 18.12 0.82
N PRO A 169 2.76 19.08 1.64
CA PRO A 169 2.18 18.81 2.95
C PRO A 169 0.87 18.00 2.90
N GLY A 170 0.24 17.90 1.73
CA GLY A 170 -0.98 17.13 1.50
C GLY A 170 -0.75 15.86 0.68
N VAL A 171 -1.58 14.85 0.92
CA VAL A 171 -1.68 13.61 0.15
C VAL A 171 -3.12 13.45 -0.30
N TYR A 172 -3.34 12.93 -1.51
CA TYR A 172 -4.68 12.66 -2.01
C TYR A 172 -5.07 11.20 -1.78
N LEU A 173 -6.19 10.97 -1.09
CA LEU A 173 -6.78 9.66 -0.87
C LEU A 173 -7.80 9.39 -1.97
N ILE A 174 -7.51 8.40 -2.83
CA ILE A 174 -8.26 8.17 -4.07
C ILE A 174 -9.66 7.63 -3.79
N ALA A 175 -9.77 6.64 -2.89
CA ALA A 175 -11.06 6.00 -2.59
C ALA A 175 -12.01 6.92 -1.83
N GLU A 176 -11.47 7.85 -1.06
CA GLU A 176 -12.21 8.84 -0.31
C GLU A 176 -12.38 10.17 -1.06
N GLU A 177 -11.80 10.31 -2.25
CA GLU A 177 -11.84 11.51 -3.10
C GLU A 177 -11.53 12.80 -2.32
N GLN A 178 -10.51 12.75 -1.45
CA GLN A 178 -10.19 13.86 -0.55
C GLN A 178 -8.69 14.06 -0.36
N TRP A 179 -8.32 15.32 -0.18
CA TRP A 179 -7.02 15.69 0.34
C TRP A 179 -6.96 15.48 1.85
N ALA A 180 -5.83 14.97 2.33
CA ALA A 180 -5.53 14.80 3.74
C ALA A 180 -4.14 15.37 4.05
N PRO A 181 -3.91 15.89 5.27
CA PRO A 181 -2.55 16.20 5.72
C PRO A 181 -1.67 14.95 5.66
N ARG A 182 -0.43 15.08 5.19
CA ARG A 182 0.52 13.97 5.06
C ARG A 182 0.78 13.29 6.40
N SER A 183 0.85 14.05 7.49
CA SER A 183 0.96 13.55 8.87
C SER A 183 -0.21 12.63 9.26
N SER A 184 -1.36 12.79 8.63
CA SER A 184 -2.56 12.06 8.99
C SER A 184 -2.70 10.71 8.27
N VAL A 185 -1.91 10.47 7.22
CA VAL A 185 -1.94 9.22 6.42
C VAL A 185 -0.84 8.22 6.79
N VAL A 186 0.09 8.62 7.66
CA VAL A 186 1.16 7.76 8.21
C VAL A 186 0.90 7.56 9.71
N LEU A 187 1.13 6.35 10.21
CA LEU A 187 1.10 6.12 11.64
C LEU A 187 2.43 6.58 12.27
N HIS A 188 2.48 7.86 12.61
CA HIS A 188 3.61 8.51 13.30
C HIS A 188 3.23 9.00 14.71
N PRO A 189 4.21 9.25 15.60
CA PRO A 189 3.93 9.79 16.92
C PRO A 189 3.12 11.10 16.88
N PRO A 190 2.08 11.23 17.71
CA PRO A 190 1.28 12.46 17.80
C PRO A 190 2.12 13.67 18.19
N ASN A 191 1.80 14.84 17.63
CA ASN A 191 2.50 16.12 17.86
C ASN A 191 3.96 16.16 17.39
N GLN A 192 4.41 15.18 16.61
CA GLN A 192 5.66 15.28 15.86
C GLN A 192 5.34 15.63 14.41
N SER A 193 6.02 16.62 13.85
CA SER A 193 5.91 16.87 12.41
C SER A 193 6.58 15.73 11.64
N LEU A 194 5.95 15.27 10.55
CA LEU A 194 6.69 14.47 9.56
C LEU A 194 7.71 15.40 8.92
N ALA A 195 9.00 15.07 9.06
CA ALA A 195 10.03 15.82 8.38
C ALA A 195 9.73 15.87 6.87
N MET A 196 9.64 17.09 6.33
CA MET A 196 9.78 17.30 4.89
C MET A 196 11.27 17.27 4.62
N LEU A 197 11.73 16.16 4.07
CA LEU A 197 13.14 15.95 3.80
C LEU A 197 13.36 16.28 2.32
N ASP A 198 14.02 17.40 2.04
CA ASP A 198 14.42 17.68 0.67
C ASP A 198 15.27 16.53 0.12
N GLY A 199 15.06 16.19 -1.15
CA GLY A 199 15.76 15.09 -1.81
C GLY A 199 15.32 13.69 -1.33
N HIS A 200 14.29 13.57 -0.50
CA HIS A 200 13.86 12.26 0.02
C HIS A 200 13.34 11.32 -1.06
N TRP A 201 12.62 11.83 -2.06
CA TRP A 201 12.25 11.01 -3.22
C TRP A 201 13.51 10.49 -3.91
N ASN A 202 14.48 11.38 -4.14
CA ASN A 202 15.74 11.11 -4.82
C ASN A 202 16.59 10.08 -4.06
N ALA A 203 16.51 10.02 -2.73
CA ALA A 203 17.33 9.11 -1.92
C ALA A 203 16.64 7.79 -1.60
N ILE A 204 15.34 7.82 -1.29
CA ILE A 204 14.61 6.69 -0.69
C ILE A 204 13.61 6.09 -1.68
N CYS A 205 12.74 6.91 -2.27
CA CYS A 205 11.65 6.41 -3.12
C CYS A 205 12.14 5.86 -4.46
N ILE A 206 13.15 6.50 -5.05
CA ILE A 206 13.72 6.13 -6.34
C ILE A 206 14.13 4.65 -6.41
N VAL A 207 14.59 4.11 -5.27
CA VAL A 207 15.25 2.81 -5.20
C VAL A 207 14.28 1.66 -5.49
N CYS A 208 13.01 1.84 -5.16
CA CYS A 208 11.96 0.84 -5.35
C CYS A 208 10.94 1.24 -6.41
N HIS A 209 10.78 2.53 -6.71
CA HIS A 209 9.68 3.05 -7.55
C HIS A 209 10.08 3.46 -8.97
N THR A 210 11.28 3.05 -9.40
CA THR A 210 11.82 3.34 -10.74
C THR A 210 12.56 2.12 -11.30
N THR A 211 12.94 2.17 -12.56
CA THR A 211 13.88 1.21 -13.15
C THR A 211 15.26 1.82 -13.26
N LEU A 212 16.24 1.16 -12.62
CA LEU A 212 17.65 1.60 -12.56
C LEU A 212 17.81 3.08 -12.20
N GLY A 213 17.25 3.48 -11.06
CA GLY A 213 17.43 4.83 -10.54
C GLY A 213 18.86 5.09 -10.06
N LYS A 214 19.37 6.27 -10.38
CA LYS A 214 20.68 6.78 -9.98
C LYS A 214 20.48 8.16 -9.37
N THR A 215 20.75 8.28 -8.07
CA THR A 215 20.56 9.54 -7.34
C THR A 215 21.59 10.58 -7.76
N ALA A 216 22.81 10.12 -8.06
CA ALA A 216 24.00 10.89 -8.42
C ALA A 216 24.39 11.97 -7.39
N PHE A 217 24.12 11.70 -6.10
CA PHE A 217 24.62 12.55 -5.00
C PHE A 217 26.14 12.50 -4.90
N ASP A 218 26.78 13.64 -4.69
CA ASP A 218 28.23 13.76 -4.49
C ASP A 218 28.69 13.43 -3.06
N THR A 219 27.78 13.51 -2.08
CA THR A 219 27.99 13.09 -0.69
C THR A 219 26.90 12.10 -0.25
N PRO A 220 27.11 11.31 0.83
CA PRO A 220 26.05 10.46 1.35
C PRO A 220 24.84 11.28 1.81
N PHE A 221 23.63 10.73 1.62
CA PHE A 221 22.40 11.43 1.95
C PHE A 221 22.39 11.88 3.42
N GLN A 222 21.88 13.09 3.68
CA GLN A 222 21.83 13.73 5.01
C GLN A 222 23.18 14.06 5.68
N THR A 223 24.33 13.84 5.03
CA THR A 223 25.62 14.25 5.62
C THR A 223 25.91 15.74 5.48
N THR A 224 25.26 16.40 4.52
CA THR A 224 25.26 17.85 4.31
C THR A 224 23.84 18.30 3.90
N PRO A 225 23.47 19.58 4.08
CA PRO A 225 22.20 20.10 3.56
C PRO A 225 22.03 19.85 2.06
N ILE A 226 20.81 19.52 1.59
CA ILE A 226 20.61 19.12 0.19
C ILE A 226 20.99 20.23 -0.80
N ASP A 227 20.80 21.49 -0.40
CA ASP A 227 21.06 22.69 -1.19
C ASP A 227 22.57 22.93 -1.40
N GLN A 228 23.39 22.12 -0.71
CA GLN A 228 24.84 22.08 -0.84
C GLN A 228 25.31 20.77 -1.48
N GLN A 229 24.42 19.82 -1.75
CA GLN A 229 24.72 18.58 -2.46
C GLN A 229 24.38 18.72 -3.94
N ARG A 230 25.21 18.15 -4.82
CA ARG A 230 24.85 18.02 -6.23
C ARG A 230 23.79 16.92 -6.39
N VAL A 231 22.68 17.22 -7.07
CA VAL A 231 21.58 16.26 -7.27
C VAL A 231 21.25 16.11 -8.76
N ASP A 232 21.88 15.13 -9.42
CA ASP A 232 21.71 14.87 -10.86
C ASP A 232 20.97 13.56 -11.12
N THR A 233 19.77 13.44 -10.53
CA THR A 233 19.04 12.18 -10.50
C THR A 233 18.53 11.77 -11.88
N THR A 234 18.79 10.52 -12.26
CA THR A 234 18.35 9.90 -13.52
C THR A 234 17.76 8.52 -13.28
N VAL A 235 16.86 8.09 -14.16
CA VAL A 235 16.28 6.74 -14.17
C VAL A 235 16.28 6.21 -15.60
N THR A 236 16.28 4.89 -15.80
CA THR A 236 16.05 4.34 -17.15
C THR A 236 14.60 4.54 -17.58
N GLU A 237 13.66 4.35 -16.64
CA GLU A 237 12.22 4.52 -16.87
C GLU A 237 11.53 4.80 -15.52
N PHE A 238 10.51 5.67 -15.52
CA PHE A 238 9.64 5.88 -14.36
C PHE A 238 8.64 4.75 -14.18
N GLY A 239 8.36 4.43 -12.91
CA GLY A 239 7.63 3.22 -12.56
C GLY A 239 8.53 1.99 -12.62
N ILE A 240 7.96 0.84 -12.31
CA ILE A 240 8.69 -0.42 -12.29
C ILE A 240 8.49 -1.07 -13.67
N ALA A 241 9.47 -0.87 -14.54
CA ALA A 241 9.49 -1.34 -15.93
C ALA A 241 9.95 -2.79 -16.07
N CYS A 242 9.89 -3.33 -17.29
CA CYS A 242 10.19 -4.74 -17.60
C CYS A 242 11.58 -5.16 -17.08
N GLU A 243 12.58 -4.31 -17.28
CA GLU A 243 13.98 -4.61 -16.98
C GLU A 243 14.29 -4.60 -15.47
N SER A 244 13.38 -4.12 -14.60
CA SER A 244 13.50 -4.28 -13.15
C SER A 244 13.34 -5.76 -12.71
N CYS A 245 12.52 -6.53 -13.45
CA CYS A 245 12.25 -7.94 -13.15
C CYS A 245 13.01 -8.90 -14.07
N HIS A 246 13.29 -8.48 -15.31
CA HIS A 246 13.94 -9.31 -16.33
C HIS A 246 15.44 -9.02 -16.50
N GLY A 247 15.94 -7.95 -15.89
CA GLY A 247 17.31 -7.47 -16.06
C GLY A 247 17.51 -6.68 -17.36
N PRO A 248 18.75 -6.19 -17.61
CA PRO A 248 19.10 -5.42 -18.80
C PRO A 248 18.88 -6.25 -20.08
N ALA A 249 18.10 -5.72 -21.02
CA ALA A 249 17.59 -6.49 -22.16
C ALA A 249 18.30 -6.21 -23.50
N LYS A 250 19.33 -5.36 -23.53
CA LYS A 250 20.03 -5.03 -24.80
C LYS A 250 20.56 -6.25 -25.54
N ALA A 251 21.24 -7.17 -24.84
CA ALA A 251 21.77 -8.40 -25.44
C ALA A 251 20.63 -9.28 -25.98
N HIS A 252 19.55 -9.41 -25.22
CA HIS A 252 18.35 -10.14 -25.61
C HIS A 252 17.70 -9.58 -26.88
N VAL A 253 17.49 -8.26 -26.93
CA VAL A 253 16.92 -7.59 -28.10
C VAL A 253 17.83 -7.75 -29.32
N ALA A 254 19.14 -7.58 -29.16
CA ALA A 254 20.09 -7.74 -30.25
C ALA A 254 20.07 -9.16 -30.84
N ALA A 255 20.05 -10.19 -29.99
CA ALA A 255 20.00 -11.58 -30.41
C ALA A 255 18.65 -11.94 -31.08
N ASN A 256 17.53 -11.55 -30.46
CA ASN A 256 16.20 -12.01 -30.85
C ASN A 256 15.51 -11.16 -31.94
N ARG A 257 16.11 -10.01 -32.32
CA ARG A 257 15.74 -9.32 -33.57
C ARG A 257 15.93 -10.22 -34.80
N ASN A 258 16.85 -11.18 -34.74
CA ASN A 258 16.99 -12.20 -35.77
C ASN A 258 15.89 -13.28 -35.63
N PRO A 259 14.95 -13.40 -36.58
CA PRO A 259 13.91 -14.44 -36.51
C PRO A 259 14.49 -15.87 -36.56
N LEU A 260 15.63 -16.09 -37.22
CA LEU A 260 16.26 -17.42 -37.28
C LEU A 260 16.72 -17.88 -35.90
N GLN A 261 17.23 -16.97 -35.07
CA GLN A 261 17.59 -17.27 -33.67
C GLN A 261 16.34 -17.71 -32.89
N ARG A 262 15.25 -16.94 -32.98
CA ARG A 262 14.00 -17.23 -32.26
C ARG A 262 13.38 -18.57 -32.67
N TYR A 263 13.26 -18.81 -33.98
CA TYR A 263 12.74 -20.08 -34.47
C TYR A 263 13.69 -21.24 -34.19
N GLY A 264 15.00 -21.02 -34.23
CA GLY A 264 16.00 -22.01 -33.84
C GLY A 264 15.82 -22.47 -32.40
N LEU A 265 15.79 -21.53 -31.44
CA LEU A 265 15.55 -21.82 -30.02
C LEU A 265 14.19 -22.53 -29.82
N HIS A 266 13.13 -22.06 -30.48
CA HIS A 266 11.80 -22.67 -30.38
C HIS A 266 11.78 -24.12 -30.89
N LEU A 267 12.35 -24.38 -32.07
CA LEU A 267 12.39 -25.73 -32.66
C LEU A 267 13.30 -26.68 -31.88
N ALA A 268 14.39 -26.17 -31.31
CA ALA A 268 15.29 -26.93 -30.44
C ALA A 268 14.74 -27.12 -29.02
N SER A 269 13.64 -26.43 -28.66
CA SER A 269 13.12 -26.34 -27.28
C SER A 269 14.18 -25.87 -26.26
N GLU A 270 15.11 -25.03 -26.70
CA GLU A 270 16.16 -24.47 -25.86
C GLU A 270 15.68 -23.18 -25.17
N PRO A 271 16.07 -22.96 -23.90
CA PRO A 271 15.77 -21.70 -23.23
C PRO A 271 16.61 -20.57 -23.80
N ASP A 272 16.00 -19.39 -23.95
CA ASP A 272 16.76 -18.16 -24.16
C ASP A 272 17.43 -17.76 -22.84
N THR A 273 18.76 -17.72 -22.85
CA THR A 273 19.61 -17.36 -21.69
C THR A 273 20.01 -15.89 -21.69
N THR A 274 19.62 -15.11 -22.70
CA THR A 274 19.98 -13.69 -22.82
C THR A 274 19.14 -12.75 -21.96
N ILE A 275 18.07 -13.26 -21.35
CA ILE A 275 17.16 -12.53 -20.46
C ILE A 275 16.69 -13.43 -19.32
N VAL A 276 16.43 -12.84 -18.15
CA VAL A 276 15.91 -13.59 -17.01
C VAL A 276 14.40 -13.78 -17.17
N GLN A 277 13.93 -15.00 -16.92
CA GLN A 277 12.51 -15.27 -16.68
C GLN A 277 12.33 -15.69 -15.22
N PRO A 278 11.77 -14.84 -14.33
CA PRO A 278 11.71 -15.11 -12.90
C PRO A 278 11.07 -16.45 -12.53
N THR A 279 10.09 -16.92 -13.29
CA THR A 279 9.40 -18.21 -13.05
C THR A 279 10.22 -19.45 -13.45
N ARG A 280 11.37 -19.27 -14.12
CA ARG A 280 12.32 -20.35 -14.46
C ARG A 280 13.49 -20.44 -13.48
N LEU A 281 13.62 -19.47 -12.57
CA LEU A 281 14.64 -19.50 -11.52
C LEU A 281 14.26 -20.51 -10.44
N ASP A 282 15.23 -20.92 -9.63
CA ASP A 282 14.88 -21.64 -8.39
C ASP A 282 13.99 -20.76 -7.50
N PRO A 283 13.16 -21.36 -6.62
CA PRO A 283 12.17 -20.63 -5.83
C PRO A 283 12.72 -19.45 -5.01
N LYS A 284 13.96 -19.58 -4.49
CA LYS A 284 14.57 -18.53 -3.67
C LYS A 284 15.01 -17.36 -4.54
N ARG A 285 15.74 -17.62 -5.63
CA ARG A 285 16.14 -16.59 -6.61
C ARG A 285 14.93 -15.93 -7.26
N SER A 286 13.88 -16.70 -7.54
CA SER A 286 12.61 -16.20 -8.07
C SER A 286 11.97 -15.17 -7.12
N SER A 287 11.88 -15.52 -5.83
CA SER A 287 11.27 -14.65 -4.81
C SER A 287 12.11 -13.39 -4.53
N GLN A 288 13.44 -13.47 -4.69
CA GLN A 288 14.35 -12.33 -4.55
C GLN A 288 14.14 -11.24 -5.61
N VAL A 289 13.61 -11.58 -6.78
CA VAL A 289 13.24 -10.58 -7.80
C VAL A 289 12.21 -9.59 -7.25
N CYS A 290 11.25 -10.08 -6.46
CA CYS A 290 10.28 -9.24 -5.75
C CYS A 290 10.89 -8.61 -4.49
N GLY A 291 11.71 -9.38 -3.77
CA GLY A 291 12.37 -8.96 -2.53
C GLY A 291 13.29 -7.76 -2.68
N GLN A 292 13.80 -7.45 -3.88
CA GLN A 292 14.62 -6.25 -4.10
C GLN A 292 13.91 -4.94 -3.77
N CYS A 293 12.56 -4.93 -3.80
CA CYS A 293 11.72 -3.79 -3.42
C CYS A 293 10.80 -4.13 -2.23
N HIS A 294 10.15 -5.30 -2.24
CA HIS A 294 9.18 -5.72 -1.23
C HIS A 294 9.83 -6.27 0.05
N SER A 295 10.90 -5.63 0.52
CA SER A 295 11.58 -6.05 1.74
C SER A 295 12.11 -4.89 2.58
N VAL A 296 12.31 -5.14 3.87
CA VAL A 296 13.05 -4.24 4.76
C VAL A 296 14.52 -4.56 4.55
N TRP A 297 15.25 -3.61 3.96
CA TRP A 297 16.65 -3.81 3.64
C TRP A 297 17.46 -2.54 3.88
N GLU A 298 18.77 -2.73 4.08
CA GLU A 298 19.76 -1.67 4.22
C GLU A 298 21.04 -2.02 3.46
N PHE A 299 21.88 -1.01 3.19
CA PHE A 299 23.24 -1.26 2.69
C PHE A 299 24.13 -1.79 3.82
N TYR A 300 25.07 -2.68 3.49
CA TYR A 300 26.03 -3.18 4.48
C TYR A 300 27.00 -2.09 4.97
N ASN A 301 27.25 -1.07 4.15
CA ASN A 301 28.15 0.03 4.44
C ASN A 301 27.90 1.20 3.47
N THR A 302 28.44 2.37 3.81
CA THR A 302 28.29 3.60 3.01
C THR A 302 29.03 3.58 1.67
N ARG A 303 29.99 2.67 1.47
CA ARG A 303 30.65 2.51 0.17
C ARG A 303 29.70 1.87 -0.83
N ASP A 304 28.96 0.84 -0.43
CA ASP A 304 27.99 0.15 -1.28
C ASP A 304 26.82 1.07 -1.64
N GLU A 305 26.33 1.86 -0.66
CA GLU A 305 25.35 2.93 -0.90
C GLU A 305 25.86 3.91 -1.97
N ARG A 306 27.10 4.40 -1.84
CA ARG A 306 27.69 5.36 -2.78
C ARG A 306 27.85 4.79 -4.20
N GLN A 307 28.20 3.50 -4.30
CA GLN A 307 28.25 2.81 -5.59
C GLN A 307 26.86 2.72 -6.21
N ALA A 308 25.84 2.40 -5.42
CA ALA A 308 24.45 2.36 -5.87
C ALA A 308 23.94 3.75 -6.29
N ASN A 309 24.29 4.81 -5.58
CA ASN A 309 23.91 6.19 -5.94
C ASN A 309 24.42 6.60 -7.32
N THR A 310 25.62 6.12 -7.71
CA THR A 310 26.25 6.49 -8.98
C THR A 310 25.84 5.56 -10.12
N HIS A 311 25.79 4.25 -9.88
CA HIS A 311 25.63 3.24 -10.93
C HIS A 311 24.25 2.57 -10.94
N GLY A 312 23.40 2.92 -9.98
CA GLY A 312 22.17 2.21 -9.68
C GLY A 312 22.45 0.98 -8.81
N LEU A 313 21.38 0.40 -8.27
CA LEU A 313 21.48 -0.78 -7.41
C LEU A 313 22.22 -1.92 -8.13
N PRO A 314 23.16 -2.63 -7.46
CA PRO A 314 23.96 -3.67 -8.10
C PRO A 314 23.21 -4.99 -8.30
N TYR A 315 22.11 -5.23 -7.58
CA TYR A 315 21.31 -6.44 -7.75
C TYR A 315 20.80 -6.59 -9.19
N ARG A 316 20.86 -7.79 -9.73
CA ARG A 316 20.26 -8.16 -11.02
C ARG A 316 19.38 -9.39 -10.82
N PRO A 317 18.19 -9.46 -11.46
CA PRO A 317 17.34 -10.64 -11.40
C PRO A 317 18.11 -11.93 -11.69
N GLY A 318 17.86 -12.99 -10.92
CA GLY A 318 18.63 -14.23 -10.98
C GLY A 318 19.90 -14.26 -10.12
N GLY A 319 20.37 -13.13 -9.60
CA GLY A 319 21.45 -13.05 -8.61
C GLY A 319 21.00 -13.32 -7.16
N GLU A 320 21.95 -13.37 -6.23
CA GLU A 320 21.70 -13.41 -4.78
C GLU A 320 21.48 -12.01 -4.23
N LEU A 321 20.26 -11.73 -3.76
CA LEU A 321 19.93 -10.40 -3.22
C LEU A 321 20.80 -10.04 -2.00
N ARG A 322 21.07 -11.02 -1.13
CA ARG A 322 21.88 -10.82 0.09
C ARG A 322 23.37 -10.57 -0.18
N ASP A 323 23.86 -10.78 -1.40
CA ASP A 323 25.23 -10.39 -1.76
C ASP A 323 25.37 -8.88 -1.92
N THR A 324 24.25 -8.17 -2.08
CA THR A 324 24.24 -6.72 -2.36
C THR A 324 23.62 -5.88 -1.26
N ARG A 325 22.74 -6.44 -0.45
CA ARG A 325 21.97 -5.71 0.57
C ARG A 325 21.68 -6.59 1.78
N PHE A 326 21.68 -5.97 2.95
CA PHE A 326 21.24 -6.59 4.18
C PHE A 326 19.71 -6.65 4.20
N ILE A 327 19.12 -7.84 4.09
CA ILE A 327 17.67 -8.05 4.23
C ILE A 327 17.37 -8.39 5.69
N ALA A 328 16.74 -7.46 6.42
CA ALA A 328 16.49 -7.61 7.84
C ALA A 328 15.53 -8.78 8.13
N GLN A 329 15.92 -9.66 9.02
CA GLN A 329 15.12 -10.82 9.43
C GLN A 329 15.30 -11.05 10.93
N PRO A 330 14.63 -10.27 11.79
CA PRO A 330 14.86 -10.28 13.24
C PRO A 330 14.64 -11.64 13.91
N SER A 331 13.88 -12.54 13.28
CA SER A 331 13.70 -13.93 13.70
C SER A 331 15.02 -14.75 13.67
N ILE A 332 15.99 -14.33 12.85
CA ILE A 332 17.28 -15.02 12.63
C ILE A 332 18.45 -14.13 13.04
N ASP A 333 18.43 -12.85 12.69
CA ASP A 333 19.61 -11.99 12.70
C ASP A 333 19.67 -11.03 13.91
N ARG A 334 18.79 -11.17 14.90
CA ARG A 334 18.66 -10.28 16.08
C ARG A 334 19.97 -9.94 16.80
N THR A 335 20.93 -10.88 16.78
CA THR A 335 22.24 -10.73 17.43
C THR A 335 23.37 -10.39 16.46
N SER A 336 23.07 -10.21 15.17
CA SER A 336 24.05 -9.85 14.15
C SER A 336 24.57 -8.42 14.35
N PRO A 337 25.85 -8.13 14.00
CA PRO A 337 26.39 -6.78 14.12
C PRO A 337 25.62 -5.74 13.29
N ASN A 338 25.10 -6.15 12.12
CA ASN A 338 24.36 -5.25 11.23
C ASN A 338 23.07 -4.76 11.90
N ILE A 339 22.22 -5.67 12.40
CA ILE A 339 20.97 -5.25 13.04
C ILE A 339 21.22 -4.50 14.35
N GLN A 340 22.24 -4.88 15.11
CA GLN A 340 22.60 -4.16 16.35
C GLN A 340 23.02 -2.72 16.06
N THR A 341 23.77 -2.50 14.99
CA THR A 341 24.16 -1.16 14.54
C THR A 341 22.94 -0.35 14.11
N LEU A 342 22.04 -0.95 13.32
CA LEU A 342 20.79 -0.31 12.90
C LEU A 342 19.92 0.09 14.10
N VAL A 343 19.73 -0.82 15.06
CA VAL A 343 18.96 -0.55 16.29
C VAL A 343 19.65 0.49 17.19
N ALA A 344 20.98 0.52 17.24
CA ALA A 344 21.72 1.52 18.00
C ALA A 344 21.56 2.94 17.41
N ASN A 345 21.56 3.05 16.08
CA ASN A 345 21.32 4.31 15.38
C ASN A 345 19.84 4.70 15.45
N ASP A 346 18.96 3.71 15.45
CA ASP A 346 17.53 3.87 15.34
C ASP A 346 16.78 2.82 16.17
N PRO A 347 16.47 3.13 17.45
CA PRO A 347 15.82 2.18 18.36
C PRO A 347 14.45 1.68 17.86
N GLU A 348 13.84 2.39 16.91
CA GLU A 348 12.54 2.05 16.34
C GLU A 348 12.64 1.23 15.05
N PHE A 349 13.84 0.92 14.55
CA PHE A 349 14.04 0.16 13.32
C PHE A 349 13.23 -1.16 13.30
N VAL A 350 13.38 -1.96 14.37
CA VAL A 350 12.67 -3.24 14.48
C VAL A 350 11.20 -3.01 14.80
N ARG A 351 10.87 -2.24 15.84
CA ARG A 351 9.48 -2.07 16.29
C ARG A 351 8.59 -1.38 15.25
N GLY A 352 9.17 -0.50 14.43
CA GLY A 352 8.50 0.22 13.36
C GLY A 352 8.19 -0.61 12.12
N SER A 353 8.83 -1.78 11.96
CA SER A 353 8.66 -2.65 10.77
C SER A 353 8.18 -4.06 11.12
N PHE A 354 8.50 -4.56 12.32
CA PHE A 354 8.28 -5.93 12.76
C PHE A 354 7.58 -5.99 14.12
N TRP A 355 6.81 -7.06 14.32
CA TRP A 355 6.36 -7.51 15.62
C TRP A 355 7.53 -8.07 16.46
N PRO A 356 7.37 -8.25 17.79
CA PRO A 356 8.47 -8.69 18.65
C PRO A 356 9.08 -10.07 18.32
N ASP A 357 8.34 -10.94 17.61
CA ASP A 357 8.82 -12.23 17.08
C ASP A 357 9.56 -12.11 15.74
N GLY A 358 9.67 -10.91 15.18
CA GLY A 358 10.29 -10.67 13.88
C GLY A 358 9.32 -10.78 12.70
N MET A 359 8.04 -11.09 12.93
CA MET A 359 7.03 -11.09 11.88
C MET A 359 6.81 -9.67 11.35
N ILE A 360 6.77 -9.49 10.03
CA ILE A 360 6.55 -8.16 9.44
C ILE A 360 5.17 -7.59 9.83
N ARG A 361 5.13 -6.30 10.21
CA ARG A 361 3.91 -5.60 10.62
C ARG A 361 3.52 -4.40 9.74
N VAL A 362 4.30 -4.12 8.70
CA VAL A 362 4.07 -3.02 7.75
C VAL A 362 3.88 -3.54 6.32
N SER A 363 3.14 -2.80 5.50
CA SER A 363 2.86 -3.15 4.10
C SER A 363 4.07 -2.93 3.18
N GLY A 364 4.06 -3.55 2.00
CA GLY A 364 5.11 -3.36 0.99
C GLY A 364 6.43 -4.03 1.37
N ARG A 365 6.40 -4.97 2.31
CA ARG A 365 7.56 -5.70 2.87
C ARG A 365 7.29 -7.21 2.94
N GLU A 366 6.47 -7.71 2.01
CA GLU A 366 5.93 -9.07 2.02
C GLU A 366 7.01 -10.16 1.86
N TYR A 367 8.16 -9.84 1.26
CA TYR A 367 9.28 -10.79 1.15
C TYR A 367 9.82 -11.20 2.52
N ASN A 368 9.90 -10.27 3.49
CA ASN A 368 10.29 -10.63 4.86
C ASN A 368 9.30 -11.65 5.46
N GLY A 369 8.00 -11.47 5.19
CA GLY A 369 7.01 -12.44 5.64
C GLY A 369 7.15 -13.81 4.98
N LEU A 370 7.45 -13.84 3.67
CA LEU A 370 7.73 -15.07 2.95
C LEU A 370 8.95 -15.79 3.53
N LEU A 371 10.04 -15.07 3.83
CA LEU A 371 11.27 -15.65 4.41
C LEU A 371 11.01 -16.42 5.72
N ASP A 372 10.06 -15.96 6.53
CA ASP A 372 9.70 -16.56 7.81
C ASP A 372 8.59 -17.63 7.70
N SER A 373 8.01 -17.82 6.53
CA SER A 373 6.97 -18.83 6.31
C SER A 373 7.57 -20.24 6.30
N PRO A 374 7.01 -21.22 7.05
CA PRO A 374 7.45 -22.62 7.01
C PRO A 374 7.41 -23.23 5.60
N CYS A 375 6.42 -22.87 4.79
CA CYS A 375 6.31 -23.31 3.40
C CYS A 375 7.36 -22.70 2.45
N TYR A 376 8.22 -21.79 2.94
CA TYR A 376 9.39 -21.28 2.23
C TYR A 376 10.68 -21.78 2.87
N ASN A 377 10.88 -21.56 4.18
CA ASN A 377 12.15 -21.83 4.84
C ASN A 377 12.36 -23.30 5.25
N GLN A 378 11.28 -24.08 5.35
CA GLN A 378 11.30 -25.51 5.67
C GLN A 378 10.76 -26.38 4.52
N ALA A 379 10.62 -25.80 3.32
CA ALA A 379 10.15 -26.53 2.16
C ALA A 379 11.09 -27.71 1.82
N SER A 380 10.50 -28.88 1.59
CA SER A 380 11.24 -30.13 1.33
C SER A 380 11.78 -30.26 -0.10
N SER A 381 11.23 -29.50 -1.05
CA SER A 381 11.56 -29.56 -2.47
C SER A 381 11.14 -28.28 -3.18
N ALA A 382 11.70 -28.04 -4.37
CA ALA A 382 11.47 -26.82 -5.13
C ALA A 382 10.01 -26.61 -5.54
N ASP A 383 9.32 -27.67 -5.96
CA ASP A 383 7.89 -27.69 -6.32
C ASP A 383 6.95 -27.47 -5.12
N ARG A 384 7.48 -27.64 -3.90
CA ARG A 384 6.78 -27.42 -2.63
C ARG A 384 7.18 -26.12 -1.94
N THR A 385 8.08 -25.35 -2.54
CA THR A 385 8.55 -24.08 -1.98
C THR A 385 7.61 -22.96 -2.42
N LEU A 386 6.99 -22.29 -1.45
CA LEU A 386 6.16 -21.12 -1.71
C LEU A 386 7.00 -20.03 -2.40
N THR A 387 6.44 -19.34 -3.38
CA THR A 387 7.05 -18.14 -3.99
C THR A 387 5.99 -17.08 -4.20
N CYS A 388 6.41 -15.86 -4.55
CA CYS A 388 5.48 -14.83 -4.99
C CYS A 388 4.62 -15.31 -6.17
N PHE A 389 5.21 -16.07 -7.10
CA PHE A 389 4.54 -16.61 -8.29
C PHE A 389 3.62 -17.81 -8.02
N SER A 390 3.61 -18.35 -6.80
CA SER A 390 2.62 -19.36 -6.39
C SER A 390 1.21 -18.77 -6.31
N CYS A 391 1.09 -17.44 -6.14
CA CYS A 391 -0.19 -16.74 -6.01
C CYS A 391 -0.34 -15.56 -6.98
N HIS A 392 0.76 -14.85 -7.30
CA HIS A 392 0.74 -13.69 -8.19
C HIS A 392 1.20 -14.05 -9.60
N ASN A 393 0.74 -13.28 -10.57
CA ASN A 393 1.29 -13.29 -11.91
C ASN A 393 1.60 -11.85 -12.30
N MET A 394 2.76 -11.58 -12.89
CA MET A 394 3.15 -10.22 -13.31
C MET A 394 2.60 -9.84 -14.68
N HIS A 395 2.17 -10.82 -15.47
CA HIS A 395 1.49 -10.60 -16.74
C HIS A 395 0.19 -11.39 -16.79
N LYS A 396 -0.89 -10.74 -17.19
CA LYS A 396 -2.19 -11.39 -17.20
C LYS A 396 -2.18 -12.62 -18.15
N SER A 397 -2.58 -13.77 -17.62
CA SER A 397 -2.68 -15.00 -18.42
C SER A 397 -3.74 -14.83 -19.52
N PRO A 398 -3.52 -15.36 -20.74
CA PRO A 398 -4.54 -15.38 -21.79
C PRO A 398 -5.84 -16.09 -21.38
N ASN A 399 -5.75 -17.07 -20.48
CA ASN A 399 -6.90 -17.83 -19.97
C ASN A 399 -7.59 -17.17 -18.78
N ASP A 400 -7.07 -16.04 -18.29
CA ASP A 400 -7.72 -15.26 -17.24
C ASP A 400 -8.91 -14.51 -17.84
N PRO A 401 -10.16 -14.75 -17.39
CA PRO A 401 -11.35 -14.15 -18.00
C PRO A 401 -11.54 -12.67 -17.64
N ARG A 402 -10.81 -12.17 -16.63
CA ARG A 402 -10.91 -10.78 -16.18
C ARG A 402 -10.43 -9.82 -17.27
N SER A 403 -10.77 -8.54 -17.15
CA SER A 403 -10.07 -7.47 -17.86
C SER A 403 -8.69 -7.20 -17.25
N VAL A 404 -7.82 -6.43 -17.93
CA VAL A 404 -6.52 -6.01 -17.36
C VAL A 404 -6.74 -5.18 -16.08
N SER A 405 -7.70 -4.26 -16.10
CA SER A 405 -8.02 -3.42 -14.94
C SER A 405 -8.48 -4.26 -13.74
N GLU A 406 -9.41 -5.21 -13.95
CA GLU A 406 -9.89 -6.07 -12.86
C GLU A 406 -8.76 -6.93 -12.27
N TRP A 407 -7.92 -7.54 -13.11
CA TRP A 407 -6.76 -8.29 -12.63
C TRP A 407 -5.77 -7.40 -11.86
N ALA A 408 -5.43 -6.22 -12.38
CA ALA A 408 -4.54 -5.29 -11.69
C ALA A 408 -5.07 -4.88 -10.31
N ASN A 409 -6.38 -4.61 -10.21
CA ASN A 409 -7.07 -4.28 -8.95
C ASN A 409 -7.12 -5.43 -7.93
N THR A 410 -6.86 -6.67 -8.34
CA THR A 410 -6.64 -7.79 -7.40
C THR A 410 -5.21 -7.83 -6.84
N ASN A 411 -4.42 -6.76 -7.00
CA ASN A 411 -2.99 -6.74 -6.71
C ASN A 411 -2.22 -7.79 -7.54
N GLN A 412 -2.64 -7.96 -8.80
CA GLN A 412 -2.05 -8.90 -9.75
C GLN A 412 -2.02 -10.37 -9.26
N VAL A 413 -2.98 -10.76 -8.41
CA VAL A 413 -3.20 -12.14 -8.01
C VAL A 413 -3.67 -12.95 -9.23
N ALA A 414 -3.07 -14.11 -9.44
CA ALA A 414 -3.40 -14.99 -10.56
C ALA A 414 -4.85 -15.51 -10.46
N ASN A 415 -5.45 -15.84 -11.59
CA ASN A 415 -6.86 -16.28 -11.64
C ASN A 415 -7.10 -17.49 -10.73
N GLY A 416 -8.10 -17.41 -9.85
CA GLY A 416 -8.46 -18.45 -8.90
C GLY A 416 -7.62 -18.46 -7.62
N MET A 417 -6.48 -17.74 -7.58
CA MET A 417 -5.61 -17.68 -6.41
C MET A 417 -6.15 -16.76 -5.31
N GLU A 418 -7.19 -15.97 -5.58
CA GLU A 418 -7.97 -15.28 -4.54
C GLU A 418 -8.81 -16.22 -3.66
N SER A 419 -8.91 -17.49 -4.06
CA SER A 419 -9.62 -18.56 -3.36
C SER A 419 -8.66 -19.55 -2.69
N ASP A 420 -9.20 -20.50 -1.92
CA ASP A 420 -8.41 -21.49 -1.20
C ASP A 420 -7.61 -22.43 -2.13
N THR A 421 -7.85 -22.39 -3.45
CA THR A 421 -7.00 -22.99 -4.49
C THR A 421 -5.52 -22.68 -4.30
N ALA A 422 -5.18 -21.45 -3.89
CA ALA A 422 -3.81 -21.04 -3.63
C ALA A 422 -3.12 -21.85 -2.53
N CYS A 423 -3.88 -22.38 -1.57
CA CYS A 423 -3.37 -23.22 -0.49
C CYS A 423 -3.45 -24.70 -0.87
N ILE A 424 -4.59 -25.16 -1.37
CA ILE A 424 -4.82 -26.60 -1.64
C ILE A 424 -4.02 -27.14 -2.83
N GLN A 425 -3.44 -26.28 -3.69
CA GLN A 425 -2.45 -26.71 -4.69
C GLN A 425 -1.27 -27.47 -4.04
N CYS A 426 -0.95 -27.14 -2.79
CA CYS A 426 0.03 -27.85 -1.99
C CYS A 426 -0.63 -28.66 -0.84
N HIS A 427 -1.81 -28.27 -0.37
CA HIS A 427 -2.50 -28.90 0.76
C HIS A 427 -3.73 -29.72 0.34
N SER A 428 -3.63 -30.48 -0.76
CA SER A 428 -4.75 -31.22 -1.35
C SER A 428 -5.49 -32.19 -0.41
N PRO A 429 -4.87 -32.82 0.62
CA PRO A 429 -5.64 -33.65 1.55
C PRO A 429 -6.75 -32.90 2.29
N ILE A 430 -6.59 -31.58 2.50
CA ILE A 430 -7.57 -30.74 3.22
C ILE A 430 -8.80 -30.43 2.36
N GLU A 431 -8.65 -30.40 1.03
CA GLU A 431 -9.72 -30.04 0.08
C GLU A 431 -10.98 -30.90 0.27
N THR A 432 -10.80 -32.18 0.60
CA THR A 432 -11.89 -33.15 0.75
C THR A 432 -12.86 -32.82 1.89
N ASN A 433 -12.39 -32.11 2.93
CA ASN A 433 -13.21 -31.76 4.08
C ASN A 433 -12.70 -30.49 4.79
N ILE A 434 -12.82 -29.36 4.10
CA ILE A 434 -12.45 -28.04 4.63
C ILE A 434 -13.13 -27.74 5.99
N PRO A 435 -14.42 -28.03 6.22
CA PRO A 435 -15.04 -27.79 7.53
C PRO A 435 -14.40 -28.60 8.67
N ALA A 436 -13.95 -29.83 8.42
CA ALA A 436 -13.28 -30.62 9.43
C ALA A 436 -11.94 -30.03 9.88
N HIS A 437 -11.22 -29.37 8.96
CA HIS A 437 -9.99 -28.66 9.28
C HIS A 437 -10.29 -27.29 9.90
N THR A 438 -11.07 -26.45 9.21
CA THR A 438 -11.30 -25.05 9.60
C THR A 438 -12.22 -24.90 10.80
N LYS A 439 -13.03 -25.93 11.13
CA LYS A 439 -14.06 -25.91 12.17
C LYS A 439 -15.18 -24.88 11.94
N HIS A 440 -15.30 -24.41 10.70
CA HIS A 440 -16.32 -23.48 10.26
C HIS A 440 -17.18 -24.09 9.15
N SER A 441 -18.38 -23.55 8.95
CA SER A 441 -19.25 -24.00 7.86
C SER A 441 -18.67 -23.62 6.49
N THR A 442 -18.81 -24.50 5.50
CA THR A 442 -18.14 -24.42 4.18
C THR A 442 -18.21 -23.04 3.52
N ASN A 443 -19.35 -22.38 3.59
CA ASN A 443 -19.58 -21.09 2.92
C ASN A 443 -19.28 -19.87 3.81
N SER A 444 -18.81 -20.08 5.03
CA SER A 444 -18.45 -18.99 5.93
C SER A 444 -17.07 -18.43 5.59
N SER A 445 -16.83 -17.18 5.97
CA SER A 445 -15.51 -16.58 5.89
C SER A 445 -14.47 -17.31 6.75
N GLY A 446 -14.87 -18.02 7.80
CA GLY A 446 -13.98 -18.81 8.64
C GLY A 446 -13.43 -20.07 7.94
N SER A 447 -14.06 -20.50 6.84
CA SER A 447 -13.55 -21.62 6.02
C SER A 447 -12.50 -21.19 4.98
N ARG A 448 -12.14 -19.91 4.92
CA ARG A 448 -11.06 -19.42 4.03
C ARG A 448 -9.71 -19.60 4.70
N CYS A 449 -8.80 -20.37 4.08
CA CYS A 449 -7.44 -20.61 4.56
C CYS A 449 -6.71 -19.29 4.86
N TYR A 450 -6.86 -18.32 3.96
CA TYR A 450 -6.30 -16.98 4.09
C TYR A 450 -6.64 -16.27 5.41
N ASN A 451 -7.85 -16.45 5.95
CA ASN A 451 -8.28 -15.68 7.12
C ASN A 451 -7.63 -16.18 8.42
N CYS A 452 -7.20 -17.43 8.45
CA CYS A 452 -6.47 -18.00 9.58
C CYS A 452 -4.96 -17.90 9.37
N HIS A 453 -4.47 -18.31 8.21
CA HIS A 453 -3.03 -18.47 7.96
C HIS A 453 -2.34 -17.21 7.42
N MET A 454 -3.11 -16.23 6.95
CA MET A 454 -2.62 -14.94 6.46
C MET A 454 -3.49 -13.79 7.01
N PRO A 455 -3.53 -13.63 8.35
CA PRO A 455 -4.40 -12.66 9.00
C PRO A 455 -3.99 -11.21 8.66
N TYR A 456 -4.91 -10.27 8.87
CA TYR A 456 -4.72 -8.86 8.60
C TYR A 456 -3.89 -8.17 9.70
N THR A 457 -2.62 -8.56 9.84
CA THR A 457 -1.70 -8.08 10.90
C THR A 457 -0.60 -7.15 10.38
N SER A 458 -0.55 -6.90 9.07
CA SER A 458 0.31 -5.89 8.46
C SER A 458 -0.49 -4.60 8.22
N TYR A 459 0.10 -3.44 8.50
CA TYR A 459 -0.54 -2.14 8.39
C TYR A 459 0.13 -1.28 7.32
N GLY A 460 -0.68 -0.58 6.55
CA GLY A 460 -0.26 0.60 5.80
C GLY A 460 -1.30 1.12 4.82
N LEU A 461 -1.09 2.32 4.29
CA LEU A 461 -2.05 3.04 3.43
C LEU A 461 -3.41 3.25 4.13
N LEU A 462 -3.39 3.58 5.43
CA LEU A 462 -4.60 3.70 6.27
C LEU A 462 -5.48 2.45 6.26
N LYS A 463 -4.89 1.27 6.02
CA LYS A 463 -5.58 -0.02 6.05
C LYS A 463 -4.64 -1.12 6.55
N THR A 464 -5.15 -2.34 6.56
CA THR A 464 -4.40 -3.55 6.86
C THR A 464 -4.32 -4.45 5.64
N MET A 465 -3.21 -5.16 5.55
CA MET A 465 -2.91 -6.13 4.52
C MET A 465 -2.74 -7.51 5.14
N ARG A 466 -2.92 -8.54 4.31
CA ARG A 466 -2.67 -9.92 4.73
C ARG A 466 -1.19 -10.10 5.02
N SER A 467 -0.89 -10.71 6.16
CA SER A 467 0.44 -11.25 6.43
C SER A 467 0.84 -12.21 5.33
N HIS A 468 2.07 -12.06 4.85
CA HIS A 468 2.72 -13.06 4.00
C HIS A 468 3.63 -14.01 4.79
N THR A 469 3.66 -13.89 6.11
CA THR A 469 4.13 -14.94 7.02
C THR A 469 2.98 -15.94 7.20
N VAL A 470 3.02 -17.03 6.44
CA VAL A 470 1.98 -18.07 6.41
C VAL A 470 2.20 -19.03 7.58
N THR A 471 1.41 -18.90 8.65
CA THR A 471 1.58 -19.69 9.89
C THR A 471 0.26 -20.23 10.41
N SER A 472 0.30 -21.15 11.36
CA SER A 472 -0.90 -21.61 12.07
C SER A 472 -1.21 -20.68 13.26
N PRO A 473 -2.48 -20.27 13.46
CA PRO A 473 -2.86 -19.42 14.59
C PRO A 473 -2.53 -20.03 15.95
N THR A 474 -2.10 -19.20 16.90
CA THR A 474 -1.93 -19.58 18.31
C THR A 474 -2.46 -18.47 19.21
N ALA A 475 -2.76 -18.77 20.48
CA ALA A 475 -3.05 -17.72 21.48
C ALA A 475 -1.75 -17.07 22.02
N THR A 476 -0.62 -17.77 21.90
CA THR A 476 0.71 -17.36 22.40
C THR A 476 1.16 -16.02 21.82
N GLU A 477 0.94 -15.80 20.52
CA GLU A 477 1.34 -14.55 19.86
C GLU A 477 0.66 -13.31 20.46
N THR A 478 -0.58 -13.45 20.94
CA THR A 478 -1.25 -12.37 21.66
C THR A 478 -0.76 -12.27 23.10
N ALA A 479 -0.76 -13.38 23.83
CA ALA A 479 -0.45 -13.40 25.26
C ALA A 479 0.97 -12.90 25.56
N GLU A 480 1.95 -13.26 24.73
CA GLU A 480 3.37 -12.97 25.00
C GLU A 480 3.88 -11.75 24.22
N LEU A 481 3.33 -11.48 23.02
CA LEU A 481 3.90 -10.50 22.08
C LEU A 481 2.96 -9.33 21.79
N ASN A 482 1.73 -9.33 22.32
CA ASN A 482 0.68 -8.37 21.98
C ASN A 482 0.37 -8.29 20.47
N ARG A 483 0.68 -9.36 19.71
CA ARG A 483 0.33 -9.45 18.28
C ARG A 483 -1.09 -9.99 18.13
N PRO A 484 -1.96 -9.39 17.30
CA PRO A 484 -3.29 -9.91 17.08
C PRO A 484 -3.27 -11.33 16.51
N ASN A 485 -4.14 -12.18 17.06
CA ASN A 485 -4.38 -13.50 16.49
C ASN A 485 -5.56 -13.52 15.51
N ALA A 486 -5.51 -14.47 14.58
CA ALA A 486 -6.50 -14.60 13.51
C ALA A 486 -7.94 -14.81 14.05
N CYS A 487 -8.11 -15.54 15.16
CA CYS A 487 -9.42 -15.83 15.74
C CYS A 487 -10.09 -14.56 16.25
N ASN A 488 -9.39 -13.78 17.07
CA ASN A 488 -9.93 -12.56 17.69
C ASN A 488 -9.96 -11.35 16.71
N LEU A 489 -9.40 -11.45 15.50
CA LEU A 489 -9.65 -10.48 14.42
C LEU A 489 -11.01 -10.71 13.72
N CYS A 490 -11.63 -11.88 13.90
CA CYS A 490 -13.00 -12.20 13.47
C CYS A 490 -13.98 -12.17 14.64
N HIS A 491 -13.65 -12.88 15.72
CA HIS A 491 -14.39 -12.97 16.97
C HIS A 491 -13.93 -11.88 17.94
N LEU A 492 -14.20 -10.65 17.53
CA LEU A 492 -13.86 -9.43 18.26
C LEU A 492 -14.58 -9.38 19.61
N ASP A 493 -15.68 -10.10 19.76
CA ASP A 493 -16.47 -10.18 20.99
C ASP A 493 -16.00 -11.29 21.96
N LYS A 494 -14.85 -11.92 21.70
CA LYS A 494 -14.33 -13.02 22.53
C LYS A 494 -13.01 -12.69 23.19
N THR A 495 -12.79 -13.31 24.34
CA THR A 495 -11.56 -13.21 25.14
C THR A 495 -10.43 -14.03 24.51
N LEU A 496 -9.20 -13.83 24.97
CA LEU A 496 -8.08 -14.66 24.55
C LEU A 496 -8.18 -16.07 25.15
N ALA A 497 -8.73 -16.20 26.36
CA ALA A 497 -9.03 -17.50 26.96
C ALA A 497 -9.97 -18.35 26.10
N TRP A 498 -11.01 -17.73 25.52
CA TRP A 498 -11.91 -18.41 24.58
C TRP A 498 -11.13 -18.97 23.38
N THR A 499 -10.27 -18.14 22.77
CA THR A 499 -9.42 -18.56 21.64
C THR A 499 -8.50 -19.72 22.04
N SER A 500 -7.85 -19.62 23.19
CA SER A 500 -6.95 -20.64 23.71
C SER A 500 -7.67 -21.98 23.97
N GLU A 501 -8.88 -21.94 24.53
CA GLU A 501 -9.69 -23.13 24.79
C GLU A 501 -10.04 -23.87 23.48
N TRP A 502 -10.50 -23.14 22.47
CA TRP A 502 -10.89 -23.74 21.19
C TRP A 502 -9.71 -24.24 20.38
N LEU A 503 -8.59 -23.51 20.35
CA LEU A 503 -7.36 -23.98 19.70
C LEU A 503 -6.82 -25.26 20.36
N ASN A 504 -6.89 -25.33 21.70
CA ASN A 504 -6.51 -26.54 22.42
C ASN A 504 -7.46 -27.71 22.09
N ARG A 505 -8.77 -27.48 22.18
CA ARG A 505 -9.78 -28.52 21.91
C ARG A 505 -9.74 -29.06 20.48
N TRP A 506 -9.46 -28.22 19.49
CA TRP A 506 -9.54 -28.59 18.08
C TRP A 506 -8.24 -29.07 17.47
N PHE A 507 -7.11 -28.57 17.96
CA PHE A 507 -5.80 -28.76 17.34
C PHE A 507 -4.70 -29.13 18.33
N ASP A 508 -5.06 -29.44 19.58
CA ASP A 508 -4.12 -29.76 20.68
C ASP A 508 -3.04 -28.67 20.88
N THR A 509 -3.35 -27.42 20.52
CA THR A 509 -2.44 -26.29 20.70
C THR A 509 -2.39 -25.91 22.19
N PRO A 510 -1.23 -25.90 22.86
CA PRO A 510 -1.15 -25.58 24.28
C PRO A 510 -1.63 -24.17 24.60
N ALA A 511 -2.32 -24.02 25.73
CA ALA A 511 -2.73 -22.72 26.24
C ALA A 511 -1.50 -21.99 26.83
N PRO A 512 -1.21 -20.74 26.43
CA PRO A 512 -0.19 -19.94 27.08
C PRO A 512 -0.66 -19.49 28.47
N PRO A 513 0.24 -18.97 29.33
CA PRO A 513 -0.16 -18.25 30.53
C PRO A 513 -1.05 -17.05 30.16
N LEU A 514 -2.21 -16.92 30.80
CA LEU A 514 -3.17 -15.84 30.56
C LEU A 514 -3.34 -14.97 31.79
N THR A 515 -3.37 -13.64 31.58
CA THR A 515 -3.73 -12.68 32.63
C THR A 515 -5.23 -12.76 32.97
N GLU A 516 -5.66 -12.11 34.05
CA GLU A 516 -7.09 -12.02 34.35
C GLU A 516 -7.86 -11.24 33.29
N GLU A 517 -7.25 -10.21 32.71
CA GLU A 517 -7.84 -9.44 31.61
C GLU A 517 -8.01 -10.31 30.36
N ASP A 518 -7.02 -11.14 30.00
CA ASP A 518 -7.10 -12.08 28.87
C ASP A 518 -8.24 -13.10 29.00
N LYS A 519 -8.68 -13.36 30.24
CA LYS A 519 -9.78 -14.28 30.54
C LYS A 519 -11.14 -13.60 30.56
N THR A 520 -11.19 -12.32 30.89
CA THR A 520 -12.43 -11.62 31.24
C THR A 520 -12.84 -10.51 30.29
N VAL A 521 -11.91 -9.96 29.50
CA VAL A 521 -12.17 -8.89 28.54
C VAL A 521 -11.93 -9.41 27.12
N ALA A 522 -12.78 -9.01 26.19
CA ALA A 522 -12.61 -9.36 24.79
C ALA A 522 -11.24 -8.84 24.30
N ALA A 523 -10.48 -9.70 23.61
CA ALA A 523 -9.10 -9.38 23.22
C ALA A 523 -9.04 -8.10 22.36
N SER A 524 -10.05 -7.90 21.51
CA SER A 524 -10.18 -6.69 20.70
C SER A 524 -10.30 -5.41 21.54
N LEU A 525 -10.98 -5.45 22.69
CA LEU A 525 -11.12 -4.27 23.55
C LEU A 525 -9.83 -3.96 24.31
N LEU A 526 -9.06 -4.98 24.70
CA LEU A 526 -7.71 -4.77 25.20
C LEU A 526 -6.83 -4.11 24.12
N TRP A 527 -6.86 -4.63 22.90
CA TRP A 527 -6.09 -4.06 21.80
C TRP A 527 -6.48 -2.62 21.46
N LEU A 528 -7.78 -2.31 21.42
CA LEU A 528 -8.29 -0.99 21.07
C LEU A 528 -8.10 0.04 22.18
N LEU A 529 -8.26 -0.34 23.46
CA LEU A 529 -8.23 0.62 24.57
C LEU A 529 -6.83 0.82 25.14
N ARG A 530 -6.02 -0.23 25.22
CA ARG A 530 -4.66 -0.18 25.81
C ARG A 530 -3.49 -0.49 24.87
N GLY A 531 -3.75 -1.05 23.69
CA GLY A 531 -2.71 -1.38 22.72
C GLY A 531 -1.93 -0.19 22.17
N ASP A 532 -0.81 -0.45 21.48
CA ASP A 532 -0.06 0.56 20.74
C ASP A 532 -0.88 1.16 19.57
N GLY A 533 -0.41 2.26 18.97
CA GLY A 533 -1.16 2.93 17.89
C GLY A 533 -1.51 2.01 16.71
N GLY A 534 -0.59 1.12 16.33
CA GLY A 534 -0.79 0.17 15.23
C GLY A 534 -1.80 -0.92 15.57
N LEU A 535 -1.77 -1.41 16.81
CA LEU A 535 -2.72 -2.40 17.32
C LEU A 535 -4.14 -1.81 17.39
N ARG A 536 -4.28 -0.55 17.80
CA ARG A 536 -5.56 0.18 17.77
C ARG A 536 -6.07 0.39 16.35
N ALA A 537 -5.19 0.74 15.40
CA ALA A 537 -5.53 0.88 13.98
C ALA A 537 -6.03 -0.44 13.36
N ILE A 538 -5.30 -1.54 13.57
CA ILE A 538 -5.69 -2.88 13.10
C ILE A 538 -7.05 -3.29 13.69
N THR A 539 -7.24 -3.06 14.98
CA THR A 539 -8.48 -3.45 15.66
C THR A 539 -9.68 -2.62 15.19
N ALA A 540 -9.51 -1.30 15.07
CA ALA A 540 -10.53 -0.42 14.53
C ALA A 540 -10.92 -0.84 13.11
N GLN A 541 -9.97 -1.25 12.26
CA GLN A 541 -10.30 -1.76 10.93
C GLN A 541 -11.06 -3.08 10.99
N SER A 542 -10.65 -4.02 11.85
CA SER A 542 -11.34 -5.31 12.00
C SER A 542 -12.81 -5.12 12.39
N MET A 543 -13.14 -4.12 13.23
CA MET A 543 -14.53 -3.77 13.53
C MET A 543 -15.32 -3.26 12.30
N GLY A 544 -14.64 -2.75 11.27
CA GLY A 544 -15.23 -2.39 9.97
C GLY A 544 -15.32 -3.55 8.96
N TRP A 545 -14.67 -4.68 9.24
CA TRP A 545 -14.57 -5.81 8.32
C TRP A 545 -15.82 -6.69 8.39
N LYS A 546 -16.52 -6.86 7.26
CA LYS A 546 -17.82 -7.57 7.19
C LYS A 546 -17.81 -9.00 7.77
N PRO A 547 -16.80 -9.85 7.51
CA PRO A 547 -16.62 -11.12 8.20
C PRO A 547 -16.64 -11.01 9.73
N ALA A 548 -15.88 -10.09 10.31
CA ALA A 548 -15.81 -9.92 11.76
C ALA A 548 -17.12 -9.37 12.34
N GLN A 549 -17.77 -8.43 11.65
CA GLN A 549 -19.10 -7.94 12.01
C GLN A 549 -20.16 -9.06 12.06
N ARG A 550 -20.11 -10.00 11.10
CA ARG A 550 -21.01 -11.16 11.10
C ARG A 550 -20.70 -12.16 12.23
N ALA A 551 -19.41 -12.37 12.52
CA ALA A 551 -18.98 -13.31 13.54
C ALA A 551 -19.22 -12.79 14.98
N SER A 552 -19.11 -11.46 15.19
CA SER A 552 -19.16 -10.84 16.52
C SER A 552 -20.45 -10.10 16.83
N GLY A 553 -21.28 -9.81 15.82
CA GLY A 553 -22.34 -8.81 15.90
C GLY A 553 -21.78 -7.38 15.94
N THR A 554 -22.64 -6.38 15.72
CA THR A 554 -22.22 -4.96 15.56
C THR A 554 -22.71 -4.02 16.65
N SER A 555 -23.73 -4.41 17.42
CA SER A 555 -24.44 -3.53 18.35
C SER A 555 -23.56 -2.93 19.45
N TRP A 556 -22.49 -3.63 19.83
CA TRP A 556 -21.56 -3.21 20.88
C TRP A 556 -20.33 -2.43 20.35
N MET A 557 -20.08 -2.43 19.04
CA MET A 557 -18.86 -1.83 18.46
C MET A 557 -18.89 -0.30 18.46
N ILE A 558 -20.08 0.29 18.37
CA ILE A 558 -20.28 1.74 18.22
C ILE A 558 -19.62 2.55 19.36
N PRO A 559 -19.85 2.26 20.66
CA PRO A 559 -19.24 3.05 21.72
C PRO A 559 -17.71 2.98 21.75
N HIS A 560 -17.14 1.83 21.42
CA HIS A 560 -15.69 1.63 21.42
C HIS A 560 -15.02 2.29 20.22
N LEU A 561 -15.63 2.24 19.03
CA LEU A 561 -15.17 3.02 17.88
C LEU A 561 -15.38 4.52 18.09
N GLY A 562 -16.42 4.92 18.81
CA GLY A 562 -16.65 6.31 19.24
C GLY A 562 -15.51 6.85 20.09
N GLU A 563 -14.98 6.05 21.02
CA GLU A 563 -13.77 6.37 21.78
C GLU A 563 -12.55 6.51 20.86
N ALA A 564 -12.40 5.64 19.86
CA ALA A 564 -11.30 5.71 18.90
C ALA A 564 -11.33 6.95 17.99
N LEU A 565 -12.46 7.65 17.84
CA LEU A 565 -12.50 8.99 17.22
C LEU A 565 -11.73 10.05 18.03
N GLY A 566 -11.48 9.78 19.31
CA GLY A 566 -10.66 10.59 20.21
C GLY A 566 -9.17 10.27 20.15
N ASP A 567 -8.74 9.24 19.43
CA ASP A 567 -7.36 8.72 19.48
C ASP A 567 -6.32 9.79 19.11
N PRO A 568 -5.14 9.83 19.75
CA PRO A 568 -4.13 10.81 19.41
C PRO A 568 -3.52 10.58 18.01
N TYR A 569 -3.62 9.38 17.43
CA TYR A 569 -3.17 9.11 16.06
C TYR A 569 -4.30 9.36 15.05
N ASP A 570 -4.08 10.29 14.12
CA ASP A 570 -5.01 10.65 13.05
C ASP A 570 -5.45 9.44 12.22
N ALA A 571 -4.51 8.56 11.91
CA ALA A 571 -4.76 7.31 11.20
C ALA A 571 -5.78 6.42 11.92
N VAL A 572 -5.70 6.30 13.24
CA VAL A 572 -6.67 5.52 14.04
C VAL A 572 -8.05 6.17 13.97
N ARG A 573 -8.13 7.50 14.04
CA ARG A 573 -9.40 8.23 13.93
C ARG A 573 -10.05 8.07 12.57
N PHE A 574 -9.26 8.15 11.51
CA PHE A 574 -9.70 7.91 10.13
C PHE A 574 -10.30 6.51 9.99
N ILE A 575 -9.55 5.49 10.43
CA ILE A 575 -9.97 4.09 10.34
C ILE A 575 -11.21 3.84 11.18
N ALA A 576 -11.30 4.40 12.39
CA ALA A 576 -12.46 4.28 13.26
C ALA A 576 -13.71 4.89 12.61
N ALA A 577 -13.60 6.09 12.02
CA ALA A 577 -14.70 6.73 11.29
C ALA A 577 -15.14 5.90 10.08
N ARG A 578 -14.18 5.37 9.30
CA ARG A 578 -14.47 4.47 8.18
C ARG A 578 -15.19 3.19 8.64
N SER A 579 -14.75 2.61 9.75
CA SER A 579 -15.40 1.43 10.34
C SER A 579 -16.80 1.74 10.86
N LEU A 580 -17.01 2.89 11.50
CA LEU A 580 -18.35 3.35 11.92
C LEU A 580 -19.29 3.48 10.73
N ARG A 581 -18.84 4.06 9.61
CA ARG A 581 -19.65 4.17 8.37
C ARG A 581 -20.09 2.82 7.80
N SER A 582 -19.40 1.74 8.16
CA SER A 582 -19.81 0.39 7.75
C SER A 582 -20.90 -0.22 8.66
N LEU A 583 -21.19 0.38 9.81
CA LEU A 583 -22.18 -0.11 10.77
C LEU A 583 -23.61 0.39 10.47
N PRO A 584 -24.65 -0.39 10.81
CA PRO A 584 -26.04 0.01 10.61
C PRO A 584 -26.37 1.33 11.30
N GLY A 585 -26.93 2.29 10.56
CA GLY A 585 -27.34 3.61 11.08
C GLY A 585 -26.27 4.70 11.04
N TYR A 586 -25.04 4.38 10.60
CA TYR A 586 -23.90 5.33 10.62
C TYR A 586 -23.25 5.56 9.25
N THR A 587 -23.82 5.04 8.16
CA THR A 587 -23.28 5.19 6.78
C THR A 587 -22.96 6.63 6.40
N ASN A 588 -23.77 7.58 6.87
CA ASN A 588 -23.63 9.01 6.59
C ASN A 588 -22.94 9.77 7.73
N LEU A 589 -22.09 9.12 8.52
CA LEU A 589 -21.33 9.78 9.59
C LEU A 589 -20.39 10.82 8.98
N ASP A 590 -20.73 12.09 9.18
CA ASP A 590 -19.85 13.22 8.91
C ASP A 590 -18.83 13.36 10.05
N PHE A 591 -17.55 13.28 9.67
CA PHE A 591 -16.42 13.34 10.59
C PHE A 591 -15.14 13.69 9.84
N ASP A 592 -14.56 14.83 10.19
CA ASP A 592 -13.21 15.22 9.81
C ASP A 592 -12.22 14.74 10.88
N PHE A 593 -11.41 13.75 10.51
CA PHE A 593 -10.42 13.12 11.38
C PHE A 593 -9.22 14.02 11.70
N ALA A 594 -8.96 15.04 10.89
CA ALA A 594 -7.91 16.04 11.10
C ALA A 594 -8.44 17.29 11.84
N SER A 595 -9.74 17.38 12.12
CA SER A 595 -10.34 18.53 12.81
C SER A 595 -9.84 18.68 14.27
N PRO A 596 -9.92 19.91 14.82
CA PRO A 596 -9.56 20.18 16.21
C PRO A 596 -10.25 19.26 17.21
N ARG A 597 -9.56 18.92 18.30
CA ARG A 597 -10.04 17.97 19.32
C ARG A 597 -11.46 18.27 19.81
N GLN A 598 -11.81 19.54 20.00
CA GLN A 598 -13.15 19.95 20.46
C GLN A 598 -14.25 19.44 19.52
N VAL A 599 -14.11 19.67 18.21
CA VAL A 599 -15.07 19.26 17.18
C VAL A 599 -15.24 17.75 17.15
N ARG A 600 -14.11 17.02 17.28
CA ARG A 600 -14.12 15.55 17.33
C ARG A 600 -14.81 15.03 18.59
N THR A 601 -14.54 15.63 19.75
CA THR A 601 -15.16 15.26 21.03
C THR A 601 -16.68 15.46 21.01
N GLU A 602 -17.17 16.56 20.43
CA GLU A 602 -18.62 16.79 20.28
C GLU A 602 -19.29 15.70 19.44
N THR A 603 -18.63 15.27 18.36
CA THR A 603 -19.11 14.18 17.51
C THR A 603 -19.14 12.84 18.25
N ALA A 604 -18.09 12.51 19.01
CA ALA A 604 -18.04 11.29 19.82
C ALA A 604 -19.13 11.27 20.90
N ILE A 605 -19.37 12.38 21.59
CA ILE A 605 -20.45 12.51 22.60
C ILE A 605 -21.82 12.31 21.96
N ARG A 606 -22.07 12.93 20.81
CA ARG A 606 -23.33 12.77 20.07
C ARG A 606 -23.55 11.32 19.66
N LEU A 607 -22.51 10.66 19.16
CA LEU A 607 -22.55 9.26 18.77
C LEU A 607 -22.88 8.34 19.96
N LEU A 608 -22.20 8.51 21.09
CA LEU A 608 -22.46 7.74 22.31
C LEU A 608 -23.88 7.96 22.84
N ARG A 609 -24.39 9.20 22.82
CA ARG A 609 -25.76 9.51 23.23
C ARG A 609 -26.78 8.81 22.32
N ASN A 610 -26.59 8.88 21.01
CA ASN A 610 -27.49 8.25 20.04
C ASN A 610 -27.49 6.73 20.19
N TRP A 611 -26.32 6.12 20.40
CA TRP A 611 -26.22 4.69 20.67
C TRP A 611 -26.96 4.30 21.95
N ARG A 612 -26.72 4.98 23.09
CA ARG A 612 -27.41 4.70 24.37
C ARG A 612 -28.93 4.76 24.26
N ASN A 613 -29.45 5.66 23.42
CA ASN A 613 -30.89 5.82 23.19
C ASN A 613 -31.46 4.84 22.14
N SER A 614 -30.62 4.03 21.50
CA SER A 614 -31.03 3.06 20.48
C SER A 614 -31.36 1.70 21.09
N GLU A 615 -32.19 0.92 20.39
CA GLU A 615 -32.46 -0.48 20.75
C GLU A 615 -31.18 -1.34 20.73
N SER A 616 -30.19 -0.96 19.91
CA SER A 616 -28.93 -1.70 19.78
C SER A 616 -28.13 -1.73 21.08
N ALA A 617 -28.19 -0.66 21.90
CA ALA A 617 -27.46 -0.62 23.18
C ALA A 617 -27.94 -1.67 24.18
N ARG A 618 -29.19 -2.14 24.05
CA ARG A 618 -29.80 -3.14 24.95
C ARG A 618 -29.70 -4.57 24.43
N THR A 619 -29.08 -4.77 23.26
CA THR A 619 -29.04 -6.08 22.60
C THR A 619 -28.00 -7.03 23.19
N ARG A 620 -26.92 -6.49 23.78
CA ARG A 620 -25.80 -7.25 24.35
C ARG A 620 -25.63 -6.86 25.82
N GLN A 621 -25.25 -7.83 26.65
CA GLN A 621 -25.03 -7.69 28.11
C GLN A 621 -23.76 -8.44 28.54
N ASP A 622 -22.92 -8.78 27.57
CA ASP A 622 -21.75 -9.63 27.77
C ASP A 622 -20.67 -8.84 28.53
N PRO A 623 -20.23 -9.31 29.72
CA PRO A 623 -19.25 -8.59 30.53
C PRO A 623 -17.91 -8.44 29.82
N GLU A 624 -17.54 -9.39 28.95
CA GLU A 624 -16.31 -9.28 28.15
C GLU A 624 -16.30 -8.10 27.17
N LEU A 625 -17.47 -7.54 26.87
CA LEU A 625 -17.64 -6.35 26.02
C LEU A 625 -17.65 -5.04 26.81
N LEU A 626 -17.33 -5.12 28.11
CA LEU A 626 -17.40 -4.01 29.06
C LEU A 626 -18.83 -3.47 29.17
N LEU A 627 -19.81 -4.37 29.13
CA LEU A 627 -21.23 -4.09 29.36
C LEU A 627 -21.64 -4.67 30.70
N ASP A 628 -22.55 -4.01 31.40
CA ASP A 628 -23.19 -4.53 32.60
C ASP A 628 -24.45 -5.35 32.26
N GLU A 629 -25.12 -5.86 33.30
CA GLU A 629 -26.36 -6.65 33.17
C GLU A 629 -27.52 -5.87 32.53
N ASN A 630 -27.44 -4.53 32.50
CA ASN A 630 -28.43 -3.66 31.85
C ASN A 630 -28.05 -3.29 30.41
N GLY A 631 -26.87 -3.73 29.93
CA GLY A 631 -26.31 -3.32 28.64
C GLY A 631 -25.66 -1.93 28.67
N GLU A 632 -25.41 -1.38 29.86
CA GLU A 632 -24.70 -0.12 30.02
C GLU A 632 -23.19 -0.32 30.03
N LEU A 633 -22.45 0.68 29.54
CA LEU A 633 -20.99 0.63 29.50
C LEU A 633 -20.41 0.69 30.91
N ARG A 634 -19.50 -0.24 31.20
CA ARG A 634 -18.62 -0.26 32.38
C ARG A 634 -17.52 0.80 32.23
N LEU A 635 -17.90 2.07 32.37
CA LEU A 635 -17.01 3.23 32.18
C LEU A 635 -15.82 3.23 33.14
N ASP A 636 -15.98 2.65 34.33
CA ASP A 636 -14.91 2.42 35.31
C ASP A 636 -13.80 1.54 34.72
N LEU A 637 -14.16 0.40 34.14
CA LEU A 637 -13.21 -0.53 33.54
C LEU A 637 -12.61 0.03 32.25
N MET A 638 -13.43 0.66 31.40
CA MET A 638 -12.94 1.32 30.20
C MET A 638 -11.87 2.36 30.52
N ARG A 639 -12.08 3.15 31.58
CA ARG A 639 -11.11 4.15 32.04
C ARG A 639 -9.83 3.51 32.57
N GLN A 640 -9.93 2.44 33.35
CA GLN A 640 -8.75 1.69 33.81
C GLN A 640 -7.90 1.18 32.63
N LEU A 641 -8.55 0.61 31.61
CA LEU A 641 -7.86 0.16 30.40
C LEU A 641 -7.22 1.33 29.64
N PHE A 642 -7.92 2.46 29.54
CA PHE A 642 -7.40 3.66 28.89
C PHE A 642 -6.18 4.23 29.63
N ASP A 643 -6.21 4.25 30.96
CA ASP A 643 -5.09 4.71 31.79
C ASP A 643 -3.87 3.79 31.66
N ALA A 644 -4.08 2.51 31.30
CA ALA A 644 -3.04 1.53 31.02
C ALA A 644 -2.57 1.50 29.55
N ARG A 645 -2.99 2.46 28.72
CA ARG A 645 -2.66 2.49 27.29
C ARG A 645 -1.17 2.68 27.03
N ASP A 646 -0.64 1.96 26.04
CA ASP A 646 0.69 2.21 25.52
C ASP A 646 0.75 3.58 24.82
N GLN A 647 1.33 4.55 25.52
CA GLN A 647 1.55 5.92 25.06
C GLN A 647 2.90 6.11 24.37
N ARG A 648 3.71 5.05 24.19
CA ARG A 648 4.97 5.17 23.47
C ARG A 648 4.68 5.57 22.03
N GLY A 649 5.35 6.63 21.56
CA GLY A 649 5.25 7.06 20.17
C GLY A 649 5.61 5.90 19.25
N LEU A 650 4.79 5.62 18.24
CA LEU A 650 5.02 4.57 17.26
C LEU A 650 5.11 5.22 15.88
N PHE A 651 6.18 4.92 15.18
CA PHE A 651 6.33 5.23 13.77
C PHE A 651 6.35 3.91 12.99
N LEU A 652 5.32 3.65 12.18
CA LEU A 652 5.32 2.50 11.28
C LEU A 652 5.98 2.88 9.96
N ARG A 653 7.01 2.10 9.59
CA ARG A 653 7.89 2.34 8.43
C ARG A 653 7.33 1.70 7.17
N GLU A 654 6.17 2.19 6.75
CA GLU A 654 5.48 1.77 5.52
C GLU A 654 6.28 2.06 4.25
#